data_AF-A0A2E0XFY7-F1
#
_entry.id   AF-A0A2E0XFY7-F1
#
_cell.length_a   1.000
_cell.length_b   1.000
_cell.length_c   1.000
_cell.angle_alpha   90.00
_cell.angle_beta   90.00
_cell.angle_gamma   90.00
#
_symmetry.space_group_name_H-M   'P 1'
#
loop_
_entity.id
_entity.type
_entity.pdbx_description
1 polymer ?
#
loop_
_entity_poly.entity_id
_entity_poly.type
_entity_poly.pdbx_seq_one_letter_code
_entity_poly.pdbx_strand_id
1 'polypeptide(L)'
;MQVGHPLERAVSSILKNGFPNSYSEGSPHKRLPWQRISWKPVFFAIVIIPFNTYWIALTEMVWSSLHFTAASLPLNVIFILFCLIGYNAVARRISPKLAFTQEDLLVIYLILATASAVTGYDSLVGLTGILPHATWFATPENDWANMFSGYLPTWLIITDREAVQSFYVGQVDFFTQWHHWLIPGLSWTGFVFVMALLLMCLTVLVRRPWTQQEKLTYPIIQLPLEMTDPKTHLFSNPLFWIGFAVAAIVDVVNGLNFLYPEVPYIPVRGIQLGRHLTEKPWNAIGWTPIRFRFFMIGMTYLLPLNFSVSCWFFYVCRKILRIVGSITGWSNISGYPFTGQQSMGALLGICIVVLFAVHRHLKSVWIQVFQNAELDDIREPLRYRTAVVGIMVCGFLLILFGIWMGLSFWVVVIFFLLFLMMSVAMARIRAESGVPEHDLHLVSPQDSLVSLLGTRFFGPRNLAGLSLFVWFSRRKRNYLMPHQLEGFKIAERRRFSSGFVLWLLILATFMGTCSGFIVFPRVLYHYGAEAGAVGMMDVGWDTFNRLSAWLQYPRPPDWIANSFLLAGMLMTFILTFLRHKFLWFPFHPAGYALANGFGIDDYWFTIFLASLIKWVVLSQGGARAYRRSLSFFFGLIVGDYILACSWALLSVILNRPMYTVWR
;
A
#
# COMPACT_ATOMS: atom_id res chain seq x y z
N MET A 1 26.92 -53.56 16.58
CA MET A 1 27.27 -52.13 16.44
C MET A 1 26.65 -51.59 15.17
N GLN A 2 25.57 -50.83 15.29
CA GLN A 2 25.25 -49.67 14.43
C GLN A 2 24.04 -48.99 15.08
N VAL A 3 24.33 -47.91 15.80
CA VAL A 3 23.37 -47.11 16.56
C VAL A 3 22.78 -46.09 15.58
N GLY A 4 21.53 -46.30 15.17
CA GLY A 4 20.79 -45.35 14.34
C GLY A 4 20.35 -44.13 15.16
N HIS A 5 20.65 -42.94 14.64
CA HIS A 5 20.44 -41.64 15.30
C HIS A 5 18.94 -41.36 15.52
N PRO A 6 18.51 -40.85 16.70
CA PRO A 6 17.09 -40.59 17.02
C PRO A 6 16.38 -39.60 16.08
N LEU A 7 17.15 -38.77 15.36
CA LEU A 7 16.66 -37.75 14.43
C LEU A 7 16.04 -38.35 13.16
N GLU A 8 16.53 -39.49 12.66
CA GLU A 8 15.96 -40.10 11.45
C GLU A 8 14.59 -40.73 11.69
N ARG A 9 14.34 -41.27 12.90
CA ARG A 9 13.01 -41.77 13.29
C ARG A 9 11.99 -40.66 13.51
N ALA A 10 12.43 -39.48 13.97
CA ALA A 10 11.56 -38.31 14.11
C ALA A 10 11.16 -37.72 12.75
N VAL A 11 12.08 -37.70 11.77
CA VAL A 11 11.78 -37.23 10.41
C VAL A 11 10.88 -38.22 9.66
N SER A 12 11.06 -39.53 9.85
CA SER A 12 10.18 -40.53 9.21
C SER A 12 8.77 -40.59 9.83
N SER A 13 8.61 -40.27 11.12
CA SER A 13 7.28 -40.23 11.75
C SER A 13 6.50 -38.94 11.42
N ILE A 14 7.21 -37.84 11.12
CA ILE A 14 6.60 -36.58 10.64
C ILE A 14 6.12 -36.71 9.18
N LEU A 15 6.78 -37.53 8.36
CA LEU A 15 6.35 -37.79 6.98
C LEU A 15 5.22 -38.83 6.85
N LYS A 16 5.03 -39.70 7.86
CA LYS A 16 3.97 -40.73 7.86
C LYS A 16 2.65 -40.29 8.51
N ASN A 17 2.68 -39.32 9.43
CA ASN A 17 1.48 -38.75 10.02
C ASN A 17 1.03 -37.54 9.21
N GLY A 18 0.40 -37.83 8.07
CA GLY A 18 -0.20 -36.87 7.19
C GLY A 18 -1.13 -35.90 7.93
N PHE A 19 -1.18 -34.67 7.41
CA PHE A 19 -2.27 -33.72 7.59
C PHE A 19 -3.62 -34.46 7.63
N PRO A 20 -4.61 -34.05 8.44
CA PRO A 20 -5.96 -34.58 8.31
C PRO A 20 -6.47 -34.26 6.90
N ASN A 21 -6.29 -35.21 5.99
CA ASN A 21 -6.91 -35.30 4.69
C ASN A 21 -8.38 -35.64 4.94
N SER A 22 -9.20 -34.62 5.12
CA SER A 22 -10.66 -34.72 4.99
C SER A 22 -11.12 -34.19 3.63
N TYR A 23 -10.38 -34.50 2.58
CA TYR A 23 -10.86 -34.42 1.20
C TYR A 23 -10.71 -35.80 0.60
N SER A 24 -11.76 -36.60 0.77
CA SER A 24 -11.95 -37.83 0.01
C SER A 24 -11.96 -37.48 -1.48
N GLU A 25 -10.94 -37.92 -2.20
CA GLU A 25 -11.02 -38.08 -3.65
C GLU A 25 -12.14 -39.07 -3.98
N GLY A 26 -13.09 -38.66 -4.82
CA GLY A 26 -14.19 -39.51 -5.29
C GLY A 26 -15.60 -38.99 -4.99
N SER A 27 -16.01 -37.91 -5.65
CA SER A 27 -17.40 -37.70 -6.11
C SER A 27 -17.44 -36.53 -7.09
N PRO A 28 -18.28 -36.55 -8.15
CA PRO A 28 -18.45 -35.40 -9.02
C PRO A 28 -18.90 -34.23 -8.15
N HIS A 29 -18.10 -33.15 -8.13
CA HIS A 29 -18.32 -31.98 -7.30
C HIS A 29 -19.77 -31.51 -7.38
N LYS A 30 -20.59 -31.89 -6.39
CA LYS A 30 -21.92 -31.31 -6.18
C LYS A 30 -21.71 -29.81 -6.00
N ARG A 31 -22.15 -29.05 -7.00
CA ARG A 31 -22.13 -27.58 -7.03
C ARG A 31 -22.93 -27.08 -5.84
N LEU A 32 -22.26 -26.70 -4.75
CA LEU A 32 -22.92 -25.89 -3.73
C LEU A 32 -23.18 -24.51 -4.36
N PRO A 33 -24.43 -24.01 -4.34
CA PRO A 33 -24.77 -22.75 -4.98
C PRO A 33 -24.00 -21.60 -4.34
N TRP A 34 -23.55 -20.64 -5.16
CA TRP A 34 -22.99 -19.38 -4.69
C TRP A 34 -23.95 -18.73 -3.70
N GLN A 35 -23.44 -18.28 -2.55
CA GLN A 35 -24.27 -17.57 -1.58
C GLN A 35 -24.80 -16.29 -2.22
N ARG A 36 -26.13 -16.12 -2.23
CA ARG A 36 -26.78 -14.88 -2.65
C ARG A 36 -26.50 -13.82 -1.59
N ILE A 37 -25.74 -12.80 -1.97
CA ILE A 37 -25.38 -11.67 -1.10
C ILE A 37 -26.51 -10.63 -1.16
N SER A 38 -26.85 -10.05 0.00
CA SER A 38 -27.83 -8.97 0.09
C SER A 38 -27.25 -7.67 -0.48
N TRP A 39 -28.09 -6.82 -1.08
CA TRP A 39 -27.69 -5.46 -1.48
C TRP A 39 -27.56 -4.49 -0.30
N LYS A 40 -28.07 -4.87 0.88
CA LYS A 40 -27.99 -4.09 2.14
C LYS A 40 -26.56 -3.62 2.49
N PRO A 41 -25.53 -4.50 2.58
CA PRO A 41 -24.15 -4.08 2.85
C PRO A 41 -23.56 -3.16 1.79
N VAL A 42 -23.94 -3.34 0.52
CA VAL A 42 -23.45 -2.50 -0.59
C VAL A 42 -23.98 -1.09 -0.44
N PHE A 43 -25.30 -0.93 -0.24
CA PHE A 43 -25.91 0.37 0.00
C PHE A 43 -25.33 1.06 1.24
N PHE A 44 -25.20 0.31 2.35
CA PHE A 44 -24.59 0.82 3.57
C PHE A 44 -23.17 1.35 3.31
N ALA A 45 -22.32 0.56 2.66
CA ALA A 45 -20.94 0.98 2.38
C ALA A 45 -20.89 2.22 1.47
N ILE A 46 -21.73 2.31 0.44
CA ILE A 46 -21.81 3.49 -0.45
C ILE A 46 -22.16 4.75 0.34
N VAL A 47 -23.16 4.67 1.24
CA VAL A 47 -23.55 5.81 2.08
C VAL A 47 -22.42 6.22 3.02
N ILE A 48 -21.62 5.27 3.52
CA ILE A 48 -20.49 5.55 4.42
C ILE A 48 -19.27 6.14 3.69
N ILE A 49 -19.08 5.90 2.38
CA ILE A 49 -17.91 6.39 1.62
C ILE A 49 -17.68 7.90 1.82
N PRO A 50 -18.65 8.81 1.60
CA PRO A 50 -18.44 10.24 1.78
C PRO A 50 -18.00 10.64 3.18
N PHE A 51 -18.58 10.02 4.21
CA PHE A 51 -18.21 10.29 5.61
C PHE A 51 -16.80 9.79 5.92
N ASN A 52 -16.45 8.60 5.41
CA ASN A 52 -15.10 8.06 5.56
C ASN A 52 -14.07 8.92 4.82
N THR A 53 -14.38 9.39 3.60
CA THR A 53 -13.53 10.32 2.84
C THR A 53 -13.38 11.65 3.56
N TYR A 54 -14.44 12.18 4.20
CA TYR A 54 -14.37 13.40 5.00
C TYR A 54 -13.46 13.23 6.21
N TRP A 55 -13.55 12.07 6.88
CA TRP A 55 -12.66 11.76 8.00
C TRP A 55 -11.19 11.63 7.59
N ILE A 56 -10.93 10.99 6.43
CA ILE A 56 -9.61 10.93 5.80
C ILE A 56 -9.11 12.36 5.49
N ALA A 57 -9.96 13.21 4.91
CA ALA A 57 -9.62 14.59 4.56
C ALA A 57 -9.16 15.37 5.81
N LEU A 58 -9.92 15.33 6.90
CA LEU A 58 -9.55 16.08 8.10
C LEU A 58 -8.27 15.54 8.76
N THR A 59 -8.14 14.22 8.84
CA THR A 59 -7.06 13.58 9.61
C THR A 59 -5.74 13.53 8.82
N GLU A 60 -5.80 13.12 7.55
CA GLU A 60 -4.61 12.94 6.71
C GLU A 60 -4.19 14.21 5.97
N MET A 61 -5.17 15.05 5.59
CA MET A 61 -4.92 16.26 4.79
C MET A 61 -4.78 17.49 5.70
N VAL A 62 -5.83 17.85 6.44
CA VAL A 62 -5.89 19.14 7.17
C VAL A 62 -5.05 19.14 8.45
N TRP A 63 -5.15 18.13 9.30
CA TRP A 63 -4.36 18.09 10.54
C TRP A 63 -3.05 17.33 10.41
N SER A 64 -2.91 16.51 9.35
CA SER A 64 -1.74 15.65 9.13
C SER A 64 -1.37 14.86 10.39
N SER A 65 -2.39 14.40 11.12
CA SER A 65 -2.27 13.90 12.49
C SER A 65 -2.04 12.38 12.51
N LEU A 66 -2.68 11.66 11.59
CA LEU A 66 -2.57 10.21 11.43
C LEU A 66 -2.80 9.84 9.97
N HIS A 67 -2.06 8.86 9.45
CA HIS A 67 -2.22 8.36 8.08
C HIS A 67 -2.95 7.00 8.09
N PHE A 68 -4.28 7.02 8.08
CA PHE A 68 -5.15 5.82 8.04
C PHE A 68 -4.91 4.90 6.84
N THR A 69 -4.53 5.47 5.70
CA THR A 69 -4.40 4.78 4.43
C THR A 69 -2.97 4.36 4.12
N ALA A 70 -1.99 4.83 4.90
CA ALA A 70 -0.58 4.49 4.71
C ALA A 70 -0.25 3.03 5.06
N ALA A 71 -1.02 2.42 5.95
CA ALA A 71 -0.88 1.01 6.29
C ALA A 71 -1.60 0.12 5.27
N SER A 72 -1.03 -1.05 5.02
CA SER A 72 -1.59 -2.01 4.07
C SER A 72 -2.94 -2.53 4.50
N LEU A 73 -3.17 -2.62 5.81
CA LEU A 73 -4.49 -2.81 6.38
C LEU A 73 -5.04 -1.45 6.83
N PRO A 74 -6.00 -0.85 6.10
CA PRO A 74 -6.48 0.50 6.39
C PRO A 74 -7.14 0.58 7.78
N LEU A 75 -6.64 1.49 8.63
CA LEU A 75 -7.02 1.57 10.03
C LEU A 75 -8.49 1.98 10.19
N ASN A 76 -8.88 2.99 9.43
CA ASN A 76 -10.24 3.53 9.39
C ASN A 76 -11.25 2.43 9.08
N VAL A 77 -10.91 1.50 8.18
CA VAL A 77 -11.78 0.39 7.81
C VAL A 77 -11.86 -0.66 8.91
N ILE A 78 -10.74 -0.98 9.57
CA ILE A 78 -10.75 -1.88 10.73
C ILE A 78 -11.51 -1.28 11.92
N PHE A 79 -11.40 0.04 12.12
CA PHE A 79 -12.19 0.76 13.12
C PHE A 79 -13.69 0.67 12.82
N ILE A 80 -14.12 0.99 11.60
CA ILE A 80 -15.52 0.86 11.18
C ILE A 80 -15.99 -0.59 11.34
N LEU A 81 -15.17 -1.57 10.96
CA LEU A 81 -15.49 -2.98 11.09
C LEU A 81 -15.66 -3.40 12.57
N PHE A 82 -14.78 -2.95 13.46
CA PHE A 82 -14.88 -3.19 14.90
C PHE A 82 -16.17 -2.58 15.48
N CYS A 83 -16.50 -1.35 15.12
CA CYS A 83 -17.75 -0.70 15.52
C CYS A 83 -18.98 -1.46 15.01
N LEU A 84 -18.96 -1.97 13.76
CA LEU A 84 -20.04 -2.78 13.21
C LEU A 84 -20.18 -4.15 13.90
N ILE A 85 -19.07 -4.75 14.33
CA ILE A 85 -19.11 -5.98 15.13
C ILE A 85 -19.71 -5.71 16.52
N GLY A 86 -19.35 -4.59 17.16
CA GLY A 86 -19.98 -4.12 18.39
C GLY A 86 -21.48 -3.89 18.22
N TYR A 87 -21.88 -3.20 17.14
CA TYR A 87 -23.29 -3.03 16.76
C TYR A 87 -23.98 -4.38 16.59
N ASN A 88 -23.37 -5.33 15.89
CA ASN A 88 -23.93 -6.68 15.70
C ASN A 88 -24.16 -7.41 17.03
N ALA A 89 -23.28 -7.26 18.02
CA ALA A 89 -23.44 -7.88 19.33
C ALA A 89 -24.71 -7.37 20.05
N VAL A 90 -25.05 -6.09 19.88
CA VAL A 90 -26.27 -5.48 20.43
C VAL A 90 -27.48 -5.80 19.55
N ALA A 91 -27.38 -5.63 18.24
CA ALA A 91 -28.45 -5.83 17.28
C ALA A 91 -28.99 -7.27 17.32
N ARG A 92 -28.13 -8.28 17.51
CA ARG A 92 -28.57 -9.67 17.66
C ARG A 92 -29.44 -9.92 18.89
N ARG A 93 -29.29 -9.11 19.95
CA ARG A 93 -30.15 -9.20 21.16
C ARG A 93 -31.54 -8.59 20.91
N ILE A 94 -31.64 -7.62 20.01
CA ILE A 94 -32.91 -6.95 19.65
C ILE A 94 -33.63 -7.74 18.55
N SER A 95 -32.96 -7.97 17.42
CA SER A 95 -33.48 -8.74 16.29
C SER A 95 -32.35 -9.28 15.41
N PRO A 96 -32.27 -10.60 15.18
CA PRO A 96 -31.29 -11.20 14.28
C PRO A 96 -31.32 -10.65 12.85
N LYS A 97 -32.46 -10.08 12.40
CA LYS A 97 -32.61 -9.48 11.06
C LYS A 97 -31.86 -8.16 10.90
N LEU A 98 -31.62 -7.44 12.00
CA LEU A 98 -30.89 -6.17 11.97
C LEU A 98 -29.38 -6.39 11.83
N ALA A 99 -28.87 -7.46 12.43
CA ALA A 99 -27.46 -7.80 12.43
C ALA A 99 -26.92 -8.13 11.02
N PHE A 100 -25.69 -7.73 10.78
CA PHE A 100 -24.94 -8.10 9.58
C PHE A 100 -24.39 -9.52 9.72
N THR A 101 -24.42 -10.27 8.62
CA THR A 101 -23.72 -11.55 8.48
C THR A 101 -22.21 -11.31 8.35
N GLN A 102 -21.40 -12.38 8.46
CA GLN A 102 -19.96 -12.28 8.18
C GLN A 102 -19.72 -11.79 6.75
N GLU A 103 -20.54 -12.28 5.82
CA GLU A 103 -20.47 -11.95 4.42
C GLU A 103 -20.79 -10.47 4.16
N ASP A 104 -21.82 -9.94 4.82
CA ASP A 104 -22.15 -8.51 4.76
C ASP A 104 -20.99 -7.64 5.24
N LEU A 105 -20.36 -8.01 6.37
CA LEU A 105 -19.22 -7.28 6.93
C LEU A 105 -17.99 -7.31 6.01
N LEU A 106 -17.72 -8.45 5.36
CA LEU A 106 -16.63 -8.56 4.40
C LEU A 106 -16.89 -7.76 3.13
N VAL A 107 -18.13 -7.67 2.65
CA VAL A 107 -18.50 -6.78 1.52
C VAL A 107 -18.24 -5.32 1.89
N ILE A 108 -18.68 -4.89 3.09
CA ILE A 108 -18.42 -3.54 3.59
C ILE A 108 -16.91 -3.28 3.68
N TYR A 109 -16.14 -4.22 4.24
CA TYR A 109 -14.68 -4.15 4.30
C TYR A 109 -14.05 -3.97 2.92
N LEU A 110 -14.44 -4.78 1.92
CA LEU A 110 -13.88 -4.71 0.57
C LEU A 110 -14.16 -3.37 -0.11
N ILE A 111 -15.39 -2.86 0.00
CA ILE A 111 -15.77 -1.57 -0.57
C ILE A 111 -15.00 -0.44 0.10
N LEU A 112 -15.00 -0.38 1.44
CA LEU A 112 -14.35 0.70 2.17
C LEU A 112 -12.82 0.66 2.08
N ALA A 113 -12.19 -0.52 2.07
CA ALA A 113 -10.74 -0.65 1.89
C ALA A 113 -10.30 -0.18 0.50
N THR A 114 -11.06 -0.55 -0.54
CA THR A 114 -10.78 -0.12 -1.92
C THR A 114 -11.01 1.38 -2.09
N ALA A 115 -12.12 1.91 -1.56
CA ALA A 115 -12.41 3.34 -1.61
C ALA A 115 -11.34 4.15 -0.85
N SER A 116 -10.89 3.67 0.33
CA SER A 116 -9.84 4.32 1.12
C SER A 116 -8.47 4.28 0.44
N ALA A 117 -8.14 3.20 -0.29
CA ALA A 117 -6.91 3.17 -1.08
C ALA A 117 -6.91 4.25 -2.17
N VAL A 118 -8.06 4.47 -2.81
CA VAL A 118 -8.21 5.51 -3.83
C VAL A 118 -8.17 6.92 -3.22
N THR A 119 -8.83 7.13 -2.08
CA THR A 119 -8.88 8.43 -1.39
C THR A 119 -7.73 8.67 -0.42
N GLY A 120 -6.71 7.82 -0.39
CA GLY A 120 -5.61 7.92 0.57
C GLY A 120 -4.58 9.01 0.27
N TYR A 121 -3.70 9.25 1.26
CA TYR A 121 -2.65 10.26 1.23
C TYR A 121 -1.79 10.23 -0.05
N ASP A 122 -1.21 9.07 -0.36
CA ASP A 122 -0.37 8.84 -1.55
C ASP A 122 -1.20 8.49 -2.81
N SER A 123 -2.42 9.04 -2.91
CA SER A 123 -3.34 8.89 -4.04
C SER A 123 -4.08 10.22 -4.27
N LEU A 124 -5.41 10.29 -4.14
CA LEU A 124 -6.18 11.49 -4.48
C LEU A 124 -5.86 12.70 -3.59
N VAL A 125 -5.47 12.50 -2.33
CA VAL A 125 -5.00 13.63 -1.48
C VAL A 125 -3.79 14.30 -2.12
N GLY A 126 -2.80 13.51 -2.56
CA GLY A 126 -1.65 14.02 -3.30
C GLY A 126 -2.03 14.70 -4.62
N LEU A 127 -3.02 14.17 -5.36
CA LEU A 127 -3.52 14.83 -6.57
C LEU A 127 -4.14 16.19 -6.26
N THR A 128 -5.00 16.28 -5.23
CA THR A 128 -5.60 17.55 -4.79
C THR A 128 -4.54 18.59 -4.45
N GLY A 129 -3.40 18.18 -3.90
CA GLY A 129 -2.24 19.05 -3.65
C GLY A 129 -1.49 19.53 -4.90
N ILE A 130 -1.66 18.88 -6.05
CA ILE A 130 -1.03 19.27 -7.33
C ILE A 130 -1.92 20.24 -8.12
N LEU A 131 -3.24 19.98 -8.15
CA LEU A 131 -4.17 20.63 -9.08
C LEU A 131 -4.13 22.17 -9.10
N PRO A 132 -4.18 22.89 -7.95
CA PRO A 132 -4.12 24.35 -7.94
C PRO A 132 -2.70 24.92 -7.72
N HIS A 133 -1.70 24.06 -7.47
CA HIS A 133 -0.44 24.47 -6.86
C HIS A 133 0.45 25.32 -7.74
N ALA A 134 0.63 24.94 -9.01
CA ALA A 134 1.43 25.71 -9.95
C ALA A 134 0.87 27.13 -10.17
N THR A 135 -0.45 27.28 -10.10
CA THR A 135 -1.13 28.57 -10.28
C THR A 135 -0.98 29.45 -9.04
N TRP A 136 -1.11 28.89 -7.83
CA TRP A 136 -1.00 29.64 -6.57
C TRP A 136 0.42 30.14 -6.30
N PHE A 137 1.41 29.26 -6.45
CA PHE A 137 2.80 29.54 -6.09
C PHE A 137 3.63 30.12 -7.24
N ALA A 138 3.00 30.50 -8.36
CA ALA A 138 3.70 31.21 -9.41
C ALA A 138 3.97 32.66 -9.00
N THR A 139 5.23 32.98 -8.70
CA THR A 139 5.67 34.33 -8.31
C THR A 139 6.63 34.90 -9.37
N PRO A 140 6.80 36.23 -9.43
CA PRO A 140 7.80 36.83 -10.32
C PRO A 140 9.23 36.33 -10.06
N GLU A 141 9.56 35.97 -8.82
CA GLU A 141 10.90 35.53 -8.42
C GLU A 141 11.24 34.13 -8.90
N ASN A 142 10.26 33.21 -8.90
CA ASN A 142 10.48 31.84 -9.38
C ASN A 142 10.17 31.68 -10.87
N ASP A 143 9.50 32.66 -11.48
CA ASP A 143 9.13 32.74 -12.88
C ASP A 143 8.33 31.52 -13.38
N TRP A 144 7.60 30.84 -12.49
CA TRP A 144 6.85 29.62 -12.85
C TRP A 144 5.76 29.90 -13.88
N ALA A 145 5.15 31.09 -13.84
CA ALA A 145 4.13 31.48 -14.79
C ALA A 145 4.65 31.42 -16.24
N ASN A 146 5.86 31.92 -16.50
CA ASN A 146 6.46 31.88 -17.84
C ASN A 146 7.10 30.52 -18.11
N MET A 147 7.81 29.94 -17.14
CA MET A 147 8.52 28.67 -17.31
C MET A 147 7.59 27.48 -17.59
N PHE A 148 6.39 27.45 -17.00
CA PHE A 148 5.40 26.38 -17.21
C PHE A 148 4.38 26.72 -18.30
N SER A 149 4.38 27.95 -18.81
CA SER A 149 3.44 28.44 -19.83
C SER A 149 3.43 27.52 -21.05
N GLY A 150 2.24 27.12 -21.48
CA GLY A 150 2.06 26.26 -22.66
C GLY A 150 2.43 24.78 -22.49
N TYR A 151 2.99 24.37 -21.34
CA TYR A 151 3.32 22.96 -21.09
C TYR A 151 2.30 22.24 -20.20
N LEU A 152 1.67 22.94 -19.26
CA LEU A 152 0.67 22.34 -18.38
C LEU A 152 -0.73 22.39 -19.02
N PRO A 153 -1.41 21.25 -19.17
CA PRO A 153 -2.76 21.19 -19.75
C PRO A 153 -3.82 21.78 -18.81
N THR A 154 -4.50 22.83 -19.25
CA THR A 154 -5.54 23.55 -18.48
C THR A 154 -6.75 22.69 -18.11
N TRP A 155 -6.98 21.58 -18.83
CA TRP A 155 -8.07 20.63 -18.54
C TRP A 155 -7.75 19.65 -17.40
N LEU A 156 -6.50 19.63 -16.89
CA LEU A 156 -6.06 18.76 -15.79
C LEU A 156 -5.69 19.50 -14.51
N ILE A 157 -5.56 20.83 -14.54
CA ILE A 157 -5.16 21.67 -13.41
C ILE A 157 -6.16 22.80 -13.21
N ILE A 158 -6.14 23.45 -12.05
CA ILE A 158 -6.98 24.62 -11.77
C ILE A 158 -6.17 25.88 -12.04
N THR A 159 -6.56 26.63 -13.07
CA THR A 159 -5.89 27.86 -13.50
C THR A 159 -6.62 29.13 -13.10
N ASP A 160 -7.89 29.03 -12.70
CA ASP A 160 -8.67 30.18 -12.26
C ASP A 160 -8.14 30.71 -10.92
N ARG A 161 -7.80 32.00 -10.87
CA ARG A 161 -7.14 32.61 -9.70
C ARG A 161 -8.08 32.73 -8.51
N GLU A 162 -9.36 33.00 -8.73
CA GLU A 162 -10.35 33.13 -7.66
C GLU A 162 -10.57 31.76 -6.99
N ALA A 163 -10.74 30.71 -7.80
CA ALA A 163 -10.88 29.34 -7.31
C ALA A 163 -9.67 28.88 -6.49
N VAL A 164 -8.47 29.17 -6.99
CA VAL A 164 -7.21 28.82 -6.30
C VAL A 164 -7.07 29.60 -5.00
N GLN A 165 -7.39 30.90 -4.98
CA GLN A 165 -7.35 31.70 -3.76
C GLN A 165 -8.35 31.18 -2.71
N SER A 166 -9.60 30.90 -3.09
CA SER A 166 -10.60 30.31 -2.19
C SER A 166 -10.14 28.97 -1.62
N PHE A 167 -9.45 28.16 -2.41
CA PHE A 167 -8.91 26.87 -1.98
C PHE A 167 -7.79 27.00 -0.93
N TYR A 168 -6.86 27.95 -1.11
CA TYR A 168 -5.71 28.13 -0.21
C TYR A 168 -6.06 28.92 1.04
N VAL A 169 -6.85 29.99 0.91
CA VAL A 169 -7.24 30.88 2.02
C VAL A 169 -8.40 30.30 2.84
N GLY A 170 -9.35 29.63 2.20
CA GLY A 170 -10.54 29.06 2.84
C GLY A 170 -11.67 30.07 3.09
N GLN A 171 -12.59 29.72 3.99
CA GLN A 171 -13.79 30.51 4.34
C GLN A 171 -14.78 30.77 3.19
N VAL A 172 -14.80 29.89 2.17
CA VAL A 172 -15.71 29.98 1.02
C VAL A 172 -16.52 28.68 0.90
N ASP A 173 -17.78 28.79 0.49
CA ASP A 173 -18.56 27.58 0.14
C ASP A 173 -18.11 27.05 -1.23
N PHE A 174 -17.61 25.82 -1.25
CA PHE A 174 -17.18 25.14 -2.48
C PHE A 174 -18.27 25.09 -3.57
N PHE A 175 -19.54 25.00 -3.18
CA PHE A 175 -20.64 24.90 -4.14
C PHE A 175 -20.90 26.19 -4.94
N THR A 176 -20.22 27.30 -4.66
CA THR A 176 -20.24 28.48 -5.53
C THR A 176 -19.24 28.36 -6.69
N GLN A 177 -18.14 27.62 -6.50
CA GLN A 177 -16.99 27.54 -7.43
C GLN A 177 -16.72 26.10 -7.94
N TRP A 178 -17.65 25.17 -7.71
CA TRP A 178 -17.51 23.75 -8.11
C TRP A 178 -17.27 23.54 -9.62
N HIS A 179 -17.73 24.46 -10.46
CA HIS A 179 -17.65 24.35 -11.91
C HIS A 179 -16.21 24.36 -12.43
N HIS A 180 -15.27 25.02 -11.73
CA HIS A 180 -13.84 24.98 -12.06
C HIS A 180 -13.22 23.60 -11.86
N TRP A 181 -13.81 22.77 -11.00
CA TRP A 181 -13.34 21.43 -10.68
C TRP A 181 -13.95 20.35 -11.58
N LEU A 182 -15.00 20.67 -12.34
CA LEU A 182 -15.75 19.69 -13.11
C LEU A 182 -14.90 19.02 -14.19
N ILE A 183 -14.19 19.82 -15.02
CA ILE A 183 -13.39 19.28 -16.12
C ILE A 183 -12.18 18.48 -15.58
N PRO A 184 -11.31 19.04 -14.70
CA PRO A 184 -10.21 18.26 -14.13
C PRO A 184 -10.71 17.03 -13.36
N GLY A 185 -11.80 17.17 -12.60
CA GLY A 185 -12.40 16.09 -11.82
C GLY A 185 -12.88 14.93 -12.69
N LEU A 186 -13.62 15.21 -13.77
CA LEU A 186 -14.07 14.17 -14.72
C LEU A 186 -12.89 13.52 -15.44
N SER A 187 -11.91 14.31 -15.87
CA SER A 187 -10.73 13.82 -16.58
C SER A 187 -9.88 12.87 -15.72
N TRP A 188 -9.58 13.27 -14.49
CA TRP A 188 -8.83 12.41 -13.56
C TRP A 188 -9.67 11.23 -13.06
N THR A 189 -10.99 11.38 -12.91
CA THR A 189 -11.88 10.25 -12.61
C THR A 189 -11.85 9.20 -13.72
N GLY A 190 -11.93 9.64 -14.99
CA GLY A 190 -11.78 8.77 -16.15
C GLY A 190 -10.42 8.05 -16.16
N PHE A 191 -9.34 8.78 -15.87
CA PHE A 191 -8.00 8.20 -15.75
C PHE A 191 -7.91 7.12 -14.67
N VAL A 192 -8.36 7.43 -13.44
CA VAL A 192 -8.36 6.48 -12.30
C VAL A 192 -9.15 5.22 -12.65
N PHE A 193 -10.30 5.39 -13.28
CA PHE A 193 -11.16 4.27 -13.66
C PHE A 193 -10.53 3.37 -14.70
N VAL A 194 -9.99 3.93 -15.79
CA VAL A 194 -9.29 3.17 -16.83
C VAL A 194 -8.06 2.46 -16.26
N MET A 195 -7.30 3.14 -15.39
CA MET A 195 -6.16 2.54 -14.69
C MET A 195 -6.58 1.37 -13.80
N ALA A 196 -7.64 1.55 -13.01
CA ALA A 196 -8.16 0.53 -12.12
C ALA A 196 -8.63 -0.72 -12.88
N LEU A 197 -9.30 -0.53 -14.02
CA LEU A 197 -9.72 -1.61 -14.92
C LEU A 197 -8.52 -2.33 -15.53
N LEU A 198 -7.50 -1.60 -16.00
CA LEU A 198 -6.26 -2.19 -16.51
C LEU A 198 -5.59 -3.09 -15.45
N LEU A 199 -5.43 -2.58 -14.23
CA LEU A 199 -4.88 -3.33 -13.10
C LEU A 199 -5.76 -4.54 -12.73
N MET A 200 -7.09 -4.40 -12.83
CA MET A 200 -8.03 -5.49 -12.59
C MET A 200 -7.87 -6.60 -13.63
N CYS A 201 -7.78 -6.25 -14.91
CA CYS A 201 -7.58 -7.22 -15.98
C CYS A 201 -6.24 -7.96 -15.82
N LEU A 202 -5.16 -7.25 -15.47
CA LEU A 202 -3.87 -7.87 -15.14
C LEU A 202 -3.99 -8.80 -13.93
N THR A 203 -4.70 -8.38 -12.89
CA THR A 203 -4.97 -9.19 -11.70
C THR A 203 -5.65 -10.50 -12.05
N VAL A 204 -6.65 -10.49 -12.93
CA VAL A 204 -7.34 -11.71 -13.38
C VAL A 204 -6.36 -12.70 -14.01
N LEU A 205 -5.40 -12.23 -14.81
CA LEU A 205 -4.42 -13.10 -15.48
C LEU A 205 -3.43 -13.77 -14.52
N VAL A 206 -3.02 -13.07 -13.45
CA VAL A 206 -1.98 -13.57 -12.53
C VAL A 206 -2.54 -14.25 -11.27
N ARG A 207 -3.81 -13.97 -10.93
CA ARG A 207 -4.47 -14.46 -9.71
C ARG A 207 -4.41 -15.99 -9.62
N ARG A 208 -4.78 -16.71 -10.68
CA ARG A 208 -4.92 -18.17 -10.64
C ARG A 208 -3.58 -18.87 -10.34
N PRO A 209 -2.48 -18.60 -11.07
CA PRO A 209 -1.16 -19.12 -10.71
C PRO A 209 -0.78 -18.83 -9.26
N TRP A 210 -0.89 -17.57 -8.84
CA TRP A 210 -0.46 -17.17 -7.49
C TRP A 210 -1.30 -17.78 -6.37
N THR A 211 -2.60 -17.91 -6.61
CA THR A 211 -3.55 -18.33 -5.58
C THR A 211 -3.69 -19.84 -5.47
N GLN A 212 -3.72 -20.54 -6.62
CA GLN A 212 -4.00 -21.99 -6.66
C GLN A 212 -2.73 -22.83 -6.81
N GLN A 213 -1.77 -22.40 -7.65
CA GLN A 213 -0.55 -23.16 -7.91
C GLN A 213 0.51 -22.86 -6.85
N GLU A 214 0.80 -21.58 -6.64
CA GLU A 214 1.81 -21.13 -5.68
C GLU A 214 1.28 -20.98 -4.25
N LYS A 215 -0.04 -21.00 -4.06
CA LYS A 215 -0.72 -20.94 -2.76
C LYS A 215 -0.19 -19.83 -1.85
N LEU A 216 -0.08 -18.61 -2.39
CA LEU A 216 0.30 -17.44 -1.60
C LEU A 216 -0.56 -17.29 -0.35
N THR A 217 0.06 -16.82 0.74
CA THR A 217 -0.52 -16.88 2.09
C THR A 217 -1.58 -15.80 2.34
N TYR A 218 -1.43 -14.61 1.74
CA TYR A 218 -2.23 -13.41 1.99
C TYR A 218 -2.43 -13.12 3.49
N PRO A 219 -1.38 -12.74 4.23
CA PRO A 219 -1.49 -12.53 5.69
C PRO A 219 -2.41 -11.39 6.10
N ILE A 220 -2.49 -10.31 5.30
CA ILE A 220 -3.24 -9.09 5.63
C ILE A 220 -4.75 -9.36 5.79
N ILE A 221 -5.33 -10.24 4.95
CA ILE A 221 -6.76 -10.56 5.03
C ILE A 221 -7.13 -11.44 6.23
N GLN A 222 -6.15 -11.96 6.98
CA GLN A 222 -6.44 -12.83 8.12
C GLN A 222 -7.20 -12.09 9.22
N LEU A 223 -6.76 -10.88 9.59
CA LEU A 223 -7.42 -10.11 10.64
C LEU A 223 -8.91 -9.82 10.34
N PRO A 224 -9.29 -9.24 9.17
CA PRO A 224 -10.72 -9.01 8.87
C PRO A 224 -11.52 -10.32 8.74
N LEU A 225 -10.92 -11.41 8.25
CA LEU A 225 -11.59 -12.72 8.23
C LEU A 225 -11.87 -13.24 9.65
N GLU A 226 -10.88 -13.16 10.53
CA GLU A 226 -10.98 -13.66 11.91
C GLU A 226 -11.91 -12.80 12.77
N MET A 227 -11.91 -11.47 12.59
CA MET A 227 -12.82 -10.55 13.29
C MET A 227 -14.28 -10.75 12.88
N THR A 228 -14.54 -11.09 11.62
CA THR A 228 -15.91 -11.19 11.10
C THR A 228 -16.50 -12.59 11.25
N ASP A 229 -15.68 -13.61 11.52
CA ASP A 229 -16.16 -14.98 11.69
C ASP A 229 -16.66 -15.23 13.12
N PRO A 230 -17.95 -15.52 13.34
CA PRO A 230 -18.44 -15.83 14.67
C PRO A 230 -17.87 -17.15 15.24
N LYS A 231 -17.32 -18.04 14.41
CA LYS A 231 -16.80 -19.36 14.81
C LYS A 231 -15.40 -19.32 15.40
N THR A 232 -14.64 -18.26 15.15
CA THR A 232 -13.25 -18.14 15.63
C THR A 232 -13.19 -17.78 17.11
N HIS A 233 -14.32 -17.30 17.68
CA HIS A 233 -14.43 -16.85 19.07
C HIS A 233 -13.32 -15.86 19.47
N LEU A 234 -12.81 -15.07 18.50
CA LEU A 234 -11.67 -14.18 18.71
C LEU A 234 -11.88 -13.22 19.89
N PHE A 235 -13.03 -12.56 19.93
CA PHE A 235 -13.40 -11.61 20.99
C PHE A 235 -13.75 -12.29 22.33
N SER A 236 -13.88 -13.61 22.37
CA SER A 236 -14.05 -14.37 23.62
C SER A 236 -12.71 -14.87 24.17
N ASN A 237 -11.62 -14.77 23.40
CA ASN A 237 -10.30 -15.24 23.81
C ASN A 237 -9.63 -14.19 24.72
N PRO A 238 -9.22 -14.53 25.96
CA PRO A 238 -8.58 -13.58 26.86
C PRO A 238 -7.25 -13.03 26.32
N LEU A 239 -6.50 -13.82 25.51
CA LEU A 239 -5.24 -13.36 24.92
C LEU A 239 -5.45 -12.16 23.99
N PHE A 240 -6.59 -12.10 23.29
CA PHE A 240 -6.95 -10.95 22.46
C PHE A 240 -7.08 -9.69 23.31
N TRP A 241 -7.81 -9.76 24.41
CA TRP A 241 -8.00 -8.60 25.28
C TRP A 241 -6.73 -8.18 26.01
N ILE A 242 -5.84 -9.12 26.34
CA ILE A 242 -4.51 -8.78 26.88
C ILE A 242 -3.70 -7.99 25.84
N GLY A 243 -3.65 -8.46 24.58
CA GLY A 243 -2.96 -7.72 23.51
C GLY A 243 -3.57 -6.35 23.23
N PHE A 244 -4.91 -6.28 23.23
CA PHE A 244 -5.66 -5.03 23.09
C PHE A 244 -5.32 -4.06 24.22
N ALA A 245 -5.34 -4.52 25.47
CA ALA A 245 -5.06 -3.71 26.64
C ALA A 245 -3.62 -3.18 26.63
N VAL A 246 -2.63 -3.97 26.21
CA VAL A 246 -1.23 -3.53 26.12
C VAL A 246 -1.08 -2.31 25.21
N ALA A 247 -1.64 -2.36 24.00
CA ALA A 247 -1.59 -1.21 23.08
C ALA A 247 -2.45 -0.05 23.60
N ALA A 248 -3.68 -0.33 24.02
CA ALA A 248 -4.64 0.68 24.45
C ALA A 248 -4.16 1.48 25.67
N ILE A 249 -3.57 0.82 26.67
CA ILE A 249 -3.06 1.49 27.87
C ILE A 249 -1.95 2.48 27.50
N VAL A 250 -1.02 2.10 26.63
CA VAL A 250 0.06 3.00 26.22
C VAL A 250 -0.49 4.23 25.50
N ASP A 251 -1.44 4.04 24.59
CA ASP A 251 -2.03 5.16 23.83
C ASP A 251 -2.96 6.03 24.66
N VAL A 252 -3.65 5.47 25.65
CA VAL A 252 -4.45 6.25 26.60
C VAL A 252 -3.54 7.06 27.51
N VAL A 253 -2.49 6.45 28.09
CA VAL A 253 -1.55 7.17 28.98
C VAL A 253 -0.82 8.28 28.24
N ASN A 254 -0.31 8.00 27.03
CA ASN A 254 0.36 9.01 26.22
C ASN A 254 -0.61 10.08 25.70
N GLY A 255 -1.86 9.70 25.38
CA GLY A 255 -2.91 10.64 25.03
C GLY A 255 -3.33 11.55 26.18
N LEU A 256 -3.37 11.01 27.40
CA LEU A 256 -3.58 11.80 28.61
C LEU A 256 -2.40 12.71 28.91
N ASN A 257 -1.16 12.24 28.77
CA ASN A 257 0.04 13.11 28.89
C ASN A 257 0.01 14.27 27.90
N PHE A 258 -0.46 14.06 26.68
CA PHE A 258 -0.62 15.12 25.68
C PHE A 258 -1.61 16.21 26.14
N LEU A 259 -2.70 15.81 26.80
CA LEU A 259 -3.71 16.75 27.33
C LEU A 259 -3.31 17.36 28.68
N TYR A 260 -2.65 16.57 29.52
CA TYR A 260 -2.26 16.86 30.89
C TYR A 260 -0.80 16.45 31.10
N PRO A 261 0.16 17.39 30.95
CA PRO A 261 1.59 17.10 31.04
C PRO A 261 2.06 16.45 32.36
N GLU A 262 1.24 16.51 33.41
CA GLU A 262 1.47 15.87 34.72
C GLU A 262 1.44 14.33 34.66
N VAL A 263 0.71 13.76 33.69
CA VAL A 263 0.66 12.30 33.49
C VAL A 263 1.99 11.84 32.90
N PRO A 264 2.65 10.78 33.42
CA PRO A 264 3.94 10.35 32.91
C PRO A 264 3.84 9.81 31.47
N TYR A 265 4.74 10.26 30.60
CA TYR A 265 4.87 9.77 29.23
C TYR A 265 5.57 8.40 29.21
N ILE A 266 5.03 7.45 28.44
CA ILE A 266 5.66 6.15 28.19
C ILE A 266 6.49 6.25 26.89
N PRO A 267 7.83 6.21 26.97
CA PRO A 267 8.71 6.47 25.83
C PRO A 267 8.81 5.28 24.88
N VAL A 268 7.80 5.13 24.02
CA VAL A 268 7.76 4.09 22.97
C VAL A 268 8.40 4.53 21.64
N ARG A 269 8.77 5.82 21.48
CA ARG A 269 9.20 6.37 20.17
C ARG A 269 10.42 7.30 20.18
N GLY A 270 10.92 7.69 21.35
CA GLY A 270 11.91 8.78 21.47
C GLY A 270 13.38 8.38 21.31
N ILE A 271 13.69 7.09 21.19
CA ILE A 271 15.08 6.62 21.20
C ILE A 271 15.66 6.73 19.79
N GLN A 272 16.69 7.55 19.59
CA GLN A 272 17.38 7.68 18.31
C GLN A 272 18.84 7.24 18.46
N LEU A 273 19.16 6.04 17.99
CA LEU A 273 20.49 5.43 18.15
C LEU A 273 21.60 6.29 17.56
N GLY A 274 21.35 6.94 16.42
CA GLY A 274 22.31 7.83 15.76
C GLY A 274 22.73 9.05 16.58
N ARG A 275 21.96 9.46 17.60
CA ARG A 275 22.37 10.56 18.50
C ARG A 275 23.47 10.14 19.49
N HIS A 276 23.62 8.83 19.72
CA HIS A 276 24.63 8.28 20.62
C HIS A 276 25.92 7.89 19.88
N LEU A 277 25.90 7.85 18.55
CA LEU A 277 27.04 7.52 17.69
C LEU A 277 27.48 8.78 16.95
N THR A 278 28.24 9.65 17.61
CA THR A 278 28.63 10.98 17.07
C THR A 278 30.00 10.99 16.40
N GLU A 279 30.87 10.03 16.73
CA GLU A 279 32.23 9.93 16.19
C GLU A 279 32.27 9.24 14.82
N LYS A 280 33.19 9.67 13.95
CA LYS A 280 33.44 9.00 12.67
C LYS A 280 34.14 7.64 12.91
N PRO A 281 33.81 6.59 12.13
CA PRO A 281 32.85 6.55 11.02
C PRO A 281 31.41 6.19 11.45
N TRP A 282 31.15 5.95 12.74
CA TRP A 282 29.89 5.44 13.26
C TRP A 282 28.72 6.43 13.09
N ASN A 283 29.00 7.73 13.11
CA ASN A 283 28.01 8.77 12.84
C ASN A 283 27.34 8.66 11.46
N ALA A 284 27.96 7.99 10.50
CA ALA A 284 27.40 7.74 9.18
C ALA A 284 26.20 6.77 9.19
N ILE A 285 25.93 6.07 10.30
CA ILE A 285 24.71 5.27 10.48
C ILE A 285 23.43 6.11 10.22
N GLY A 286 23.51 7.41 10.52
CA GLY A 286 22.45 8.38 10.31
C GLY A 286 21.19 8.10 11.14
N TRP A 287 20.04 8.60 10.66
CA TRP A 287 18.75 8.43 11.34
C TRP A 287 18.38 6.95 11.51
N THR A 288 18.34 6.49 12.77
CA THR A 288 18.11 5.09 13.16
C THR A 288 17.27 5.08 14.44
N PRO A 289 15.96 5.39 14.34
CA PRO A 289 15.07 5.45 15.49
C PRO A 289 14.70 4.04 15.98
N ILE A 290 14.55 3.89 17.29
CA ILE A 290 13.99 2.70 17.93
C ILE A 290 12.56 3.07 18.35
N ARG A 291 11.59 2.56 17.59
CA ARG A 291 10.15 2.81 17.78
C ARG A 291 9.41 1.49 18.00
N PHE A 292 8.59 1.47 19.03
CA PHE A 292 7.64 0.40 19.33
C PHE A 292 6.26 0.80 18.82
N ARG A 293 5.91 0.33 17.62
CA ARG A 293 4.56 0.50 17.05
C ARG A 293 3.82 -0.81 17.19
N PHE A 294 2.85 -0.88 18.10
CA PHE A 294 2.20 -2.13 18.50
C PHE A 294 1.46 -2.80 17.34
N PHE A 295 0.75 -2.03 16.51
CA PHE A 295 0.12 -2.58 15.31
C PHE A 295 1.14 -3.19 14.34
N MET A 296 2.30 -2.54 14.20
CA MET A 296 3.36 -2.97 13.29
C MET A 296 4.04 -4.24 13.83
N ILE A 297 4.19 -4.38 15.15
CA ILE A 297 4.63 -5.63 15.80
C ILE A 297 3.65 -6.74 15.46
N GLY A 298 2.35 -6.49 15.64
CA GLY A 298 1.31 -7.47 15.35
C GLY A 298 1.24 -7.87 13.88
N MET A 299 1.30 -6.92 12.94
CA MET A 299 1.33 -7.22 11.51
C MET A 299 2.61 -7.94 11.09
N THR A 300 3.77 -7.54 11.64
CA THR A 300 5.05 -8.23 11.36
C THR A 300 5.01 -9.68 11.85
N TYR A 301 4.34 -9.94 12.98
CA TYR A 301 4.16 -11.29 13.49
C TYR A 301 3.40 -12.22 12.52
N LEU A 302 2.54 -11.66 11.65
CA LEU A 302 1.82 -12.43 10.62
C LEU A 302 2.72 -12.77 9.41
N LEU A 303 3.81 -12.02 9.18
CA LEU A 303 4.71 -12.22 8.03
C LEU A 303 5.45 -13.55 8.12
N PRO A 304 5.81 -14.19 7.00
CA PRO A 304 6.76 -15.30 7.01
C PRO A 304 8.07 -14.92 7.70
N LEU A 305 8.60 -15.81 8.56
CA LEU A 305 9.78 -15.50 9.38
C LEU A 305 10.99 -15.11 8.51
N ASN A 306 11.31 -15.91 7.49
CA ASN A 306 12.40 -15.67 6.55
C ASN A 306 12.30 -14.29 5.88
N PHE A 307 11.09 -13.85 5.56
CA PHE A 307 10.85 -12.55 4.96
C PHE A 307 11.17 -11.42 5.94
N SER A 308 10.62 -11.47 7.15
CA SER A 308 10.85 -10.45 8.19
C SER A 308 12.32 -10.34 8.60
N VAL A 309 13.01 -11.48 8.73
CA VAL A 309 14.46 -11.54 8.99
C VAL A 309 15.27 -10.94 7.84
N SER A 310 14.85 -11.18 6.58
CA SER A 310 15.51 -10.58 5.42
C SER A 310 15.41 -9.06 5.41
N CYS A 311 14.23 -8.51 5.69
CA CYS A 311 14.03 -7.06 5.79
C CYS A 311 14.98 -6.43 6.82
N TRP A 312 15.07 -7.03 8.01
CA TRP A 312 15.99 -6.56 9.05
C TRP A 312 17.46 -6.70 8.65
N PHE A 313 17.86 -7.86 8.14
CA PHE A 313 19.25 -8.14 7.76
C PHE A 313 19.76 -7.18 6.68
N PHE A 314 19.00 -6.99 5.60
CA PHE A 314 19.39 -6.09 4.52
C PHE A 314 19.35 -4.62 4.94
N TYR A 315 18.47 -4.26 5.89
CA TYR A 315 18.49 -2.93 6.50
C TYR A 315 19.81 -2.67 7.24
N VAL A 316 20.25 -3.62 8.06
CA VAL A 316 21.53 -3.53 8.77
C VAL A 316 22.68 -3.47 7.76
N CYS A 317 22.67 -4.30 6.71
CA CYS A 317 23.67 -4.23 5.64
C CYS A 317 23.73 -2.85 4.99
N ARG A 318 22.58 -2.22 4.73
CA ARG A 318 22.50 -0.87 4.18
C ARG A 318 23.09 0.19 5.12
N LYS A 319 22.88 0.06 6.43
CA LYS A 319 23.52 0.93 7.43
C LYS A 319 25.03 0.73 7.49
N ILE A 320 25.50 -0.50 7.39
CA ILE A 320 26.93 -0.84 7.30
C ILE A 320 27.54 -0.22 6.02
N LEU A 321 26.84 -0.28 4.88
CA LEU A 321 27.30 0.36 3.64
C LEU A 321 27.49 1.87 3.81
N ARG A 322 26.63 2.57 4.57
CA ARG A 322 26.83 4.00 4.88
C ARG A 322 28.10 4.25 5.69
N ILE A 323 28.35 3.41 6.69
CA ILE A 323 29.58 3.48 7.51
C ILE A 323 30.81 3.22 6.66
N VAL A 324 30.79 2.19 5.82
CA VAL A 324 31.86 1.88 4.87
C VAL A 324 32.08 3.04 3.91
N GLY A 325 31.02 3.65 3.38
CA GLY A 325 31.11 4.83 2.53
C GLY A 325 31.76 6.03 3.22
N SER A 326 31.57 6.18 4.53
CA SER A 326 32.28 7.21 5.30
C SER A 326 33.76 6.89 5.51
N ILE A 327 34.14 5.60 5.57
CA ILE A 327 35.54 5.17 5.67
C ILE A 327 36.25 5.36 4.33
N THR A 328 35.62 5.00 3.22
CA THR A 328 36.21 5.05 1.87
C THR A 328 36.12 6.43 1.22
N GLY A 329 35.35 7.36 1.80
CA GLY A 329 35.05 8.67 1.20
C GLY A 329 33.95 8.63 0.13
N TRP A 330 33.38 7.47 -0.18
CA TRP A 330 32.25 7.35 -1.12
C TRP A 330 30.97 8.05 -0.64
N SER A 331 30.89 8.39 0.65
CA SER A 331 29.82 9.24 1.18
C SER A 331 29.74 10.62 0.51
N ASN A 332 30.81 11.09 -0.14
CA ASN A 332 30.82 12.35 -0.88
C ASN A 332 30.11 12.25 -2.24
N ILE A 333 29.83 11.04 -2.72
CA ILE A 333 29.08 10.82 -3.97
C ILE A 333 27.59 11.06 -3.65
N SER A 334 27.02 12.08 -4.30
CA SER A 334 25.60 12.42 -4.14
C SER A 334 24.73 11.21 -4.45
N GLY A 335 23.89 10.83 -3.49
CA GLY A 335 22.96 9.71 -3.61
C GLY A 335 23.48 8.40 -3.03
N TYR A 336 24.77 8.24 -2.71
CA TYR A 336 25.31 7.02 -2.10
C TYR A 336 24.57 6.63 -0.80
N PRO A 337 24.20 5.35 -0.57
CA PRO A 337 24.49 4.16 -1.38
C PRO A 337 23.42 3.85 -2.44
N PHE A 338 22.75 4.85 -3.02
CA PHE A 338 21.78 4.76 -4.11
C PHE A 338 20.61 3.80 -3.79
N THR A 339 20.06 3.92 -2.60
CA THR A 339 19.05 2.98 -2.07
C THR A 339 17.77 2.98 -2.90
N GLY A 340 17.38 4.15 -3.42
CA GLY A 340 16.25 4.26 -4.36
C GLY A 340 16.47 3.43 -5.62
N GLN A 341 17.62 3.60 -6.27
CA GLN A 341 17.98 2.87 -7.48
C GLN A 341 18.11 1.36 -7.20
N GLN A 342 18.74 0.96 -6.10
CA GLN A 342 18.81 -0.45 -5.70
C GLN A 342 17.41 -1.06 -5.50
N SER A 343 16.51 -0.36 -4.80
CA SER A 343 15.14 -0.81 -4.58
C SER A 343 14.34 -0.89 -5.89
N MET A 344 14.52 0.10 -6.78
CA MET A 344 13.94 0.11 -8.14
C MET A 344 14.38 -1.13 -8.93
N GLY A 345 15.68 -1.36 -9.02
CA GLY A 345 16.25 -2.52 -9.69
C GLY A 345 15.73 -3.83 -9.11
N ALA A 346 15.66 -3.91 -7.77
CA ALA A 346 15.16 -5.08 -7.08
C ALA A 346 13.68 -5.36 -7.40
N LEU A 347 12.83 -4.33 -7.43
CA LEU A 347 11.41 -4.45 -7.82
C LEU A 347 11.23 -4.90 -9.27
N LEU A 348 11.98 -4.30 -10.20
CA LEU A 348 11.95 -4.71 -11.61
C LEU A 348 12.41 -6.16 -11.76
N GLY A 349 13.47 -6.56 -11.04
CA GLY A 349 13.94 -7.95 -10.98
C GLY A 349 12.87 -8.90 -10.44
N ILE A 350 12.14 -8.52 -9.39
CA ILE A 350 11.03 -9.32 -8.84
C ILE A 350 9.93 -9.48 -9.88
N CYS A 351 9.55 -8.40 -10.58
CA CYS A 351 8.56 -8.47 -11.64
C CYS A 351 8.98 -9.45 -12.75
N ILE A 352 10.23 -9.36 -13.22
CA ILE A 352 10.78 -10.24 -14.26
C ILE A 352 10.74 -11.71 -13.80
N VAL A 353 11.21 -12.00 -12.58
CA VAL A 353 11.17 -13.36 -12.00
C VAL A 353 9.74 -13.89 -11.93
N VAL A 354 8.79 -13.06 -11.51
CA VAL A 354 7.38 -13.45 -11.35
C VAL A 354 6.73 -13.72 -12.71
N LEU A 355 6.94 -12.83 -13.69
CA LEU A 355 6.44 -13.03 -15.06
C LEU A 355 7.06 -14.27 -15.70
N PHE A 356 8.35 -14.50 -15.46
CA PHE A 356 9.04 -15.71 -15.89
C PHE A 356 8.45 -16.95 -15.20
N ALA A 357 8.12 -16.92 -13.92
CA ALA A 357 7.51 -18.06 -13.22
C ALA A 357 6.15 -18.47 -13.83
N VAL A 358 5.35 -17.49 -14.29
CA VAL A 358 4.02 -17.74 -14.87
C VAL A 358 3.98 -17.80 -16.40
N HIS A 359 5.13 -17.75 -17.09
CA HIS A 359 5.20 -17.62 -18.55
C HIS A 359 4.41 -18.70 -19.31
N ARG A 360 4.41 -19.95 -18.83
CA ARG A 360 3.65 -21.04 -19.46
C ARG A 360 2.14 -20.81 -19.38
N HIS A 361 1.67 -20.32 -18.23
CA HIS A 361 0.26 -19.96 -18.06
C HIS A 361 -0.11 -18.77 -18.96
N LEU A 362 0.71 -17.72 -18.97
CA LEU A 362 0.47 -16.58 -19.86
C LEU A 362 0.46 -17.01 -21.34
N LYS A 363 1.40 -17.86 -21.77
CA LYS A 363 1.42 -18.43 -23.13
C LYS A 363 0.14 -19.22 -23.43
N SER A 364 -0.37 -20.01 -22.48
CA SER A 364 -1.63 -20.74 -22.65
C SER A 364 -2.83 -19.83 -22.81
N VAL A 365 -2.88 -18.72 -22.04
CA VAL A 365 -3.92 -17.69 -22.18
C VAL A 365 -3.81 -17.02 -23.55
N TRP A 366 -2.61 -16.61 -23.97
CA TRP A 366 -2.40 -16.02 -25.30
C TRP A 366 -2.89 -16.94 -26.42
N ILE A 367 -2.53 -18.23 -26.39
CA ILE A 367 -3.02 -19.22 -27.36
C ILE A 367 -4.55 -19.31 -27.35
N GLN A 368 -5.17 -19.35 -26.17
CA GLN A 368 -6.62 -19.47 -26.02
C GLN A 368 -7.39 -18.28 -26.61
N VAL A 369 -6.85 -17.06 -26.46
CA VAL A 369 -7.48 -15.84 -26.96
C VAL A 369 -7.50 -15.82 -28.49
N PHE A 370 -6.42 -16.26 -29.14
CA PHE A 370 -6.27 -16.17 -30.60
C PHE A 370 -6.64 -17.46 -31.36
N GLN A 371 -6.59 -18.64 -30.72
CA GLN A 371 -6.82 -19.94 -31.38
C GLN A 371 -8.10 -20.65 -30.92
N ASN A 372 -8.97 -19.98 -30.18
CA ASN A 372 -10.25 -20.53 -29.71
C ASN A 372 -10.16 -21.83 -28.86
N ALA A 373 -9.02 -22.13 -28.25
CA ALA A 373 -8.85 -23.32 -27.42
C ALA A 373 -9.75 -23.31 -26.16
N GLU A 374 -10.17 -24.49 -25.69
CA GLU A 374 -10.94 -24.64 -24.45
C GLU A 374 -10.02 -24.65 -23.22
N LEU A 375 -10.04 -23.57 -22.43
CA LEU A 375 -9.62 -23.59 -21.02
C LEU A 375 -10.87 -23.31 -20.17
N ASP A 376 -11.05 -24.06 -19.08
CA ASP A 376 -12.11 -23.78 -18.10
C ASP A 376 -11.79 -22.47 -17.34
N ASP A 377 -12.33 -21.37 -17.83
CA ASP A 377 -12.27 -20.02 -17.26
C ASP A 377 -13.61 -19.56 -16.67
N ILE A 378 -14.59 -20.47 -16.55
CA ILE A 378 -15.95 -20.19 -16.04
C ILE A 378 -15.91 -19.69 -14.59
N ARG A 379 -14.89 -20.08 -13.83
CA ARG A 379 -14.71 -19.70 -12.42
C ARG A 379 -13.87 -18.45 -12.22
N GLU A 380 -13.33 -17.86 -13.29
CA GLU A 380 -12.57 -16.62 -13.19
C GLU A 380 -13.49 -15.40 -13.06
N PRO A 381 -13.03 -14.30 -12.45
CA PRO A 381 -13.82 -13.07 -12.34
C PRO A 381 -14.25 -12.52 -13.71
N LEU A 382 -13.36 -12.65 -14.71
CA LEU A 382 -13.60 -12.36 -16.11
C LEU A 382 -13.04 -13.51 -16.95
N ARG A 383 -13.66 -13.76 -18.11
CA ARG A 383 -13.06 -14.62 -19.13
C ARG A 383 -11.70 -14.07 -19.53
N TYR A 384 -10.73 -14.94 -19.81
CA TYR A 384 -9.37 -14.50 -20.13
C TYR A 384 -9.32 -13.64 -21.39
N ARG A 385 -10.20 -13.89 -22.37
CA ARG A 385 -10.35 -13.03 -23.56
C ARG A 385 -10.75 -11.60 -23.21
N THR A 386 -11.75 -11.44 -22.35
CA THR A 386 -12.21 -10.13 -21.90
C THR A 386 -11.12 -9.41 -21.12
N ALA A 387 -10.33 -10.13 -20.31
CA ALA A 387 -9.18 -9.54 -19.61
C ALA A 387 -8.10 -9.05 -20.59
N VAL A 388 -7.73 -9.84 -21.61
CA VAL A 388 -6.73 -9.42 -22.62
C VAL A 388 -7.22 -8.24 -23.46
N VAL A 389 -8.48 -8.27 -23.92
CA VAL A 389 -9.09 -7.14 -24.63
C VAL A 389 -9.15 -5.91 -23.72
N GLY A 390 -9.50 -6.08 -22.45
CA GLY A 390 -9.50 -5.01 -21.45
C GLY A 390 -8.12 -4.38 -21.28
N ILE A 391 -7.05 -5.18 -21.25
CA ILE A 391 -5.67 -4.66 -21.21
C ILE A 391 -5.34 -3.84 -22.45
N MET A 392 -5.69 -4.33 -23.64
CA MET A 392 -5.43 -3.61 -24.89
C MET A 392 -6.20 -2.28 -24.96
N VAL A 393 -7.49 -2.30 -24.65
CA VAL A 393 -8.36 -1.11 -24.69
C VAL A 393 -7.94 -0.10 -23.62
N CYS A 394 -7.78 -0.53 -22.36
CA CYS A 394 -7.39 0.40 -21.30
C CYS A 394 -5.96 0.93 -21.52
N GLY A 395 -5.04 0.09 -21.98
CA GLY A 395 -3.69 0.51 -22.35
C GLY A 395 -3.70 1.56 -23.46
N PHE A 396 -4.49 1.35 -24.52
CA PHE A 396 -4.68 2.32 -25.59
C PHE A 396 -5.26 3.65 -25.08
N LEU A 397 -6.30 3.60 -24.24
CA LEU A 397 -6.90 4.81 -23.66
C LEU A 397 -5.92 5.59 -22.78
N LEU A 398 -5.10 4.92 -21.97
CA LEU A 398 -4.05 5.58 -21.18
C LEU A 398 -2.95 6.19 -22.07
N ILE A 399 -2.60 5.53 -23.17
CA ILE A 399 -1.66 6.07 -24.16
C ILE A 399 -2.24 7.34 -24.79
N LEU A 400 -3.50 7.30 -25.24
CA LEU A 400 -4.18 8.47 -25.79
C LEU A 400 -4.25 9.61 -24.78
N PHE A 401 -4.59 9.31 -23.52
CA PHE A 401 -4.63 10.31 -22.45
C PHE A 401 -3.26 10.97 -22.24
N GLY A 402 -2.18 10.18 -22.21
CA GLY A 402 -0.81 10.72 -22.09
C GLY A 402 -0.39 11.56 -23.29
N ILE A 403 -0.73 11.15 -24.51
CA ILE A 403 -0.46 11.95 -25.72
C ILE A 403 -1.23 13.28 -25.69
N TRP A 404 -2.50 13.25 -25.27
CA TRP A 404 -3.32 14.45 -25.17
C TRP A 404 -2.85 15.41 -24.07
N MET A 405 -2.23 14.87 -23.02
CA MET A 405 -1.50 15.64 -22.00
C MET A 405 -0.25 16.33 -22.56
N GLY A 406 0.29 15.86 -23.71
CA GLY A 406 1.47 16.41 -24.37
C GLY A 406 2.71 15.52 -24.31
N LEU A 407 2.58 14.28 -23.80
CA LEU A 407 3.69 13.32 -23.79
C LEU A 407 3.89 12.70 -25.17
N SER A 408 5.14 12.38 -25.50
CA SER A 408 5.49 11.60 -26.69
C SER A 408 5.06 10.15 -26.52
N PHE A 409 4.58 9.50 -27.59
CA PHE A 409 4.06 8.12 -27.55
C PHE A 409 4.98 7.15 -26.79
N TRP A 410 6.28 7.14 -27.11
CA TRP A 410 7.24 6.25 -26.49
C TRP A 410 7.42 6.50 -24.99
N VAL A 411 7.36 7.76 -24.53
CA VAL A 411 7.47 8.12 -23.11
C VAL A 411 6.30 7.54 -22.34
N VAL A 412 5.09 7.68 -22.89
CA VAL A 412 3.87 7.16 -22.28
C VAL A 412 3.92 5.64 -22.16
N VAL A 413 4.33 4.95 -23.23
CA VAL A 413 4.43 3.48 -23.26
C VAL A 413 5.43 2.99 -22.22
N ILE A 414 6.65 3.55 -22.17
CA ILE A 414 7.67 3.11 -21.21
C ILE A 414 7.26 3.46 -19.77
N PHE A 415 6.68 4.65 -19.55
CA PHE A 415 6.19 5.05 -18.23
C PHE A 415 5.15 4.05 -17.69
N PHE A 416 4.11 3.73 -18.47
CA PHE A 416 3.10 2.79 -18.02
C PHE A 416 3.63 1.37 -17.92
N LEU A 417 4.56 0.95 -18.78
CA LEU A 417 5.20 -0.36 -18.64
C LEU A 417 5.94 -0.47 -17.29
N LEU A 418 6.76 0.52 -16.94
CA LEU A 418 7.45 0.56 -15.65
C LEU A 418 6.48 0.61 -14.47
N PHE A 419 5.43 1.43 -14.57
CA PHE A 419 4.38 1.52 -13.55
C PHE A 419 3.67 0.17 -13.34
N LEU A 420 3.32 -0.53 -14.42
CA LEU A 420 2.69 -1.85 -14.36
C LEU A 420 3.65 -2.89 -13.78
N MET A 421 4.92 -2.88 -14.17
CA MET A 421 5.94 -3.78 -13.60
C MET A 421 6.06 -3.60 -12.08
N MET A 422 6.09 -2.35 -11.62
CA MET A 422 6.06 -2.04 -10.19
C MET A 422 4.78 -2.52 -9.53
N SER A 423 3.63 -2.29 -10.16
CA SER A 423 2.32 -2.69 -9.62
C SER A 423 2.24 -4.20 -9.41
N VAL A 424 2.68 -4.98 -10.40
CA VAL A 424 2.76 -6.45 -10.34
C VAL A 424 3.72 -6.91 -9.25
N ALA A 425 4.92 -6.30 -9.16
CA ALA A 425 5.90 -6.64 -8.12
C ALA A 425 5.36 -6.36 -6.72
N MET A 426 4.76 -5.18 -6.49
CA MET A 426 4.19 -4.83 -5.19
C MET A 426 3.00 -5.71 -4.82
N ALA A 427 2.10 -5.97 -5.77
CA ALA A 427 0.99 -6.89 -5.60
C ALA A 427 1.47 -8.29 -5.17
N ARG A 428 2.54 -8.78 -5.80
CA ARG A 428 3.17 -10.06 -5.45
C ARG A 428 3.77 -10.03 -4.04
N ILE A 429 4.59 -9.02 -3.74
CA ILE A 429 5.23 -8.86 -2.43
C ILE A 429 4.18 -8.88 -1.32
N ARG A 430 3.11 -8.09 -1.50
CA ARG A 430 2.01 -7.99 -0.54
C ARG A 430 1.23 -9.30 -0.40
N ALA A 431 0.91 -9.98 -1.50
CA ALA A 431 0.20 -11.25 -1.48
C ALA A 431 1.01 -12.38 -0.80
N GLU A 432 2.32 -12.42 -1.01
CA GLU A 432 3.21 -13.44 -0.43
C GLU A 432 3.52 -13.17 1.04
N SER A 433 3.89 -11.94 1.36
CA SER A 433 4.47 -11.62 2.66
C SER A 433 3.51 -10.88 3.60
N GLY A 434 2.57 -10.08 3.09
CA GLY A 434 1.65 -9.28 3.90
C GLY A 434 2.28 -8.05 4.54
N VAL A 435 3.28 -7.43 3.89
CA VAL A 435 4.06 -6.30 4.44
C VAL A 435 3.14 -5.25 5.05
N PRO A 436 3.42 -4.76 6.27
CA PRO A 436 2.61 -3.77 6.95
C PRO A 436 2.51 -2.43 6.20
N GLU A 437 3.62 -1.99 5.60
CA GLU A 437 3.74 -0.70 4.92
C GLU A 437 4.67 -0.82 3.70
N HIS A 438 4.31 -0.15 2.61
CA HIS A 438 4.95 -0.27 1.29
C HIS A 438 5.73 0.99 0.88
N ASP A 439 6.31 1.70 1.84
CA ASP A 439 6.93 2.99 1.54
C ASP A 439 8.30 2.86 0.87
N LEU A 440 8.25 2.93 -0.46
CA LEU A 440 9.41 2.99 -1.34
C LEU A 440 9.56 4.41 -1.90
N HIS A 441 9.88 5.36 -1.02
CA HIS A 441 10.33 6.69 -1.38
C HIS A 441 11.47 6.65 -2.41
N LEU A 442 11.45 7.60 -3.36
CA LEU A 442 12.46 7.80 -4.42
C LEU A 442 12.53 6.67 -5.47
N VAL A 443 11.50 5.83 -5.55
CA VAL A 443 11.38 4.79 -6.57
C VAL A 443 10.16 5.10 -7.43
N SER A 444 10.30 6.06 -8.34
CA SER A 444 9.23 6.43 -9.27
C SER A 444 9.61 6.11 -10.73
N PRO A 445 8.64 5.77 -11.59
CA PRO A 445 8.90 5.56 -13.02
C PRO A 445 9.52 6.79 -13.69
N GLN A 446 9.05 7.99 -13.36
CA GLN A 446 9.56 9.24 -13.92
C GLN A 446 11.00 9.54 -13.52
N ASP A 447 11.37 9.37 -12.24
CA ASP A 447 12.74 9.62 -11.79
C ASP A 447 13.72 8.62 -12.42
N SER A 448 13.28 7.38 -12.61
CA SER A 448 14.11 6.35 -13.25
C SER A 448 14.29 6.61 -14.74
N LEU A 449 13.23 7.02 -15.44
CA LEU A 449 13.30 7.44 -16.85
C LEU A 449 14.27 8.61 -17.04
N VAL A 450 14.13 9.65 -16.22
CA VAL A 450 14.98 10.84 -16.26
C VAL A 450 16.43 10.52 -15.86
N SER A 451 16.65 9.64 -14.88
CA SER A 451 17.99 9.17 -14.49
C SER A 451 18.68 8.39 -15.62
N LEU A 452 17.92 7.60 -16.39
CA LEU A 452 18.45 6.76 -17.47
C LEU A 452 18.87 7.56 -18.71
N LEU A 453 18.08 8.55 -19.11
CA LEU A 453 18.26 9.25 -20.38
C LEU A 453 18.67 10.73 -20.23
N GLY A 454 18.66 11.27 -19.00
CA GLY A 454 18.89 12.68 -18.72
C GLY A 454 17.68 13.55 -19.05
N THR A 455 17.62 14.77 -18.51
CA THR A 455 16.45 15.66 -18.69
C THR A 455 16.38 16.25 -20.10
N ARG A 456 17.53 16.51 -20.74
CA ARG A 456 17.61 17.09 -22.09
C ARG A 456 16.95 16.22 -23.15
N PHE A 457 17.04 14.90 -23.01
CA PHE A 457 16.49 13.95 -23.99
C PHE A 457 14.96 13.99 -24.06
N PHE A 458 14.30 14.23 -22.92
CA PHE A 458 12.83 14.31 -22.86
C PHE A 458 12.30 15.64 -23.39
N GLY A 459 13.00 16.74 -23.14
CA GLY A 459 12.53 18.08 -23.44
C GLY A 459 11.38 18.57 -22.52
N PRO A 460 11.07 19.88 -22.52
CA PRO A 460 10.21 20.50 -21.51
C PRO A 460 8.79 19.91 -21.43
N ARG A 461 8.16 19.67 -22.59
CA ARG A 461 6.78 19.18 -22.67
C ARG A 461 6.60 17.80 -22.04
N ASN A 462 7.57 16.89 -22.26
CA ASN A 462 7.52 15.57 -21.65
C ASN A 462 7.76 15.63 -20.14
N LEU A 463 8.69 16.47 -19.69
CA LEU A 463 8.98 16.65 -18.27
C LEU A 463 7.77 17.22 -17.50
N ALA A 464 7.06 18.18 -18.10
CA ALA A 464 5.83 18.74 -17.53
C ALA A 464 4.73 17.68 -17.40
N GLY A 465 4.47 16.91 -18.46
CA GLY A 465 3.47 15.83 -18.42
C GLY A 465 3.82 14.74 -17.40
N LEU A 466 5.08 14.30 -17.34
CA LEU A 466 5.54 13.29 -16.37
C LEU A 466 5.40 13.78 -14.92
N SER A 467 5.53 15.09 -14.69
CA SER A 467 5.36 15.69 -13.36
C SER A 467 3.92 15.59 -12.87
N LEU A 468 2.93 15.56 -13.76
CA LEU A 468 1.52 15.38 -13.36
C LEU A 468 1.17 13.94 -12.95
N PHE A 469 2.03 12.95 -13.23
CA PHE A 469 1.81 11.56 -12.81
C PHE A 469 2.36 11.21 -11.41
N VAL A 470 2.94 12.19 -10.72
CA VAL A 470 3.66 11.99 -9.45
C VAL A 470 2.74 11.51 -8.33
N TRP A 471 1.48 11.96 -8.30
CA TRP A 471 0.55 11.69 -7.21
C TRP A 471 0.27 10.20 -6.96
N PHE A 472 0.28 9.35 -8.00
CA PHE A 472 0.06 7.90 -7.86
C PHE A 472 1.34 7.06 -8.00
N SER A 473 2.43 7.67 -8.49
CA SER A 473 3.65 6.94 -8.85
C SER A 473 4.79 7.13 -7.85
N ARG A 474 4.77 8.21 -7.05
CA ARG A 474 5.87 8.60 -6.14
C ARG A 474 6.02 7.68 -4.92
N ARG A 475 4.91 7.32 -4.27
CA ARG A 475 4.89 6.40 -3.13
C ARG A 475 3.90 5.27 -3.37
N LYS A 476 4.21 4.07 -2.88
CA LYS A 476 3.51 2.83 -3.25
C LYS A 476 2.56 2.29 -2.18
N ARG A 477 2.12 3.12 -1.24
CA ARG A 477 1.28 2.69 -0.11
C ARG A 477 -0.15 2.33 -0.53
N ASN A 478 -0.71 3.07 -1.49
CA ASN A 478 -2.12 3.02 -1.90
C ASN A 478 -2.37 2.28 -3.22
N TYR A 479 -1.52 1.31 -3.60
CA TYR A 479 -1.69 0.59 -4.86
C TYR A 479 -2.97 -0.24 -4.88
N LEU A 480 -3.76 -0.08 -5.94
CA LEU A 480 -5.08 -0.72 -6.05
C LEU A 480 -4.99 -2.23 -6.32
N MET A 481 -4.00 -2.67 -7.09
CA MET A 481 -3.85 -4.08 -7.51
C MET A 481 -3.78 -5.07 -6.33
N PRO A 482 -3.03 -4.81 -5.23
CA PRO A 482 -3.11 -5.64 -4.04
C PRO A 482 -4.51 -5.76 -3.41
N HIS A 483 -5.28 -4.66 -3.32
CA HIS A 483 -6.65 -4.70 -2.80
C HIS A 483 -7.55 -5.56 -3.69
N GLN A 484 -7.34 -5.54 -5.01
CA GLN A 484 -8.05 -6.40 -5.97
C GLN A 484 -7.76 -7.89 -5.73
N LEU A 485 -6.49 -8.26 -5.58
CA LEU A 485 -6.08 -9.63 -5.28
C LEU A 485 -6.62 -10.13 -3.93
N GLU A 486 -6.52 -9.29 -2.90
CA GLU A 486 -7.05 -9.59 -1.57
C GLU A 486 -8.56 -9.81 -1.60
N GLY A 487 -9.29 -8.99 -2.36
CA GLY A 487 -10.71 -9.18 -2.63
C GLY A 487 -11.02 -10.53 -3.26
N PHE A 488 -10.28 -10.92 -4.29
CA PHE A 488 -10.47 -12.23 -4.92
C PHE A 488 -10.05 -13.40 -4.04
N LYS A 489 -9.10 -13.20 -3.11
CA LYS A 489 -8.71 -14.23 -2.15
C LYS A 489 -9.76 -14.40 -1.05
N ILE A 490 -10.36 -13.31 -0.57
CA ILE A 490 -11.51 -13.35 0.34
C ILE A 490 -12.68 -14.06 -0.35
N ALA A 491 -12.93 -13.75 -1.64
CA ALA A 491 -13.95 -14.42 -2.43
C ALA A 491 -13.74 -15.93 -2.51
N GLU A 492 -12.51 -16.38 -2.73
CA GLU A 492 -12.19 -17.81 -2.76
C GLU A 492 -12.43 -18.48 -1.39
N ARG A 493 -11.95 -17.88 -0.29
CA ARG A 493 -12.08 -18.45 1.06
C ARG A 493 -13.54 -18.52 1.53
N ARG A 494 -14.35 -17.53 1.20
CA ARG A 494 -15.78 -17.47 1.57
C ARG A 494 -16.73 -17.96 0.48
N ARG A 495 -16.20 -18.43 -0.65
CA ARG A 495 -16.96 -18.91 -1.80
C ARG A 495 -17.95 -17.85 -2.32
N PHE A 496 -17.51 -16.60 -2.41
CA PHE A 496 -18.22 -15.55 -3.15
C PHE A 496 -18.00 -15.71 -4.65
N SER A 497 -18.99 -15.27 -5.43
CA SER A 497 -18.81 -15.10 -6.86
C SER A 497 -17.68 -14.10 -7.11
N SER A 498 -16.65 -14.54 -7.84
CA SER A 498 -15.51 -13.68 -8.17
C SER A 498 -15.92 -12.51 -9.08
N GLY A 499 -16.91 -12.71 -9.97
CA GLY A 499 -17.47 -11.64 -10.79
C GLY A 499 -18.24 -10.58 -9.98
N PHE A 500 -18.92 -11.00 -8.91
CA PHE A 500 -19.56 -10.05 -7.98
C PHE A 500 -18.53 -9.19 -7.26
N VAL A 501 -17.46 -9.80 -6.73
CA VAL A 501 -16.37 -9.05 -6.07
C VAL A 501 -15.69 -8.09 -7.05
N LEU A 502 -15.47 -8.50 -8.29
CA LEU A 502 -14.95 -7.61 -9.33
C LEU A 502 -15.81 -6.35 -9.48
N TRP A 503 -17.14 -6.52 -9.57
CA TRP A 503 -18.07 -5.40 -9.70
C TRP A 503 -18.05 -4.49 -8.46
N LEU A 504 -17.98 -5.07 -7.25
CA LEU A 504 -17.86 -4.29 -6.01
C LEU A 504 -16.61 -3.41 -5.98
N LEU A 505 -15.47 -3.95 -6.42
CA LEU A 505 -14.20 -3.22 -6.44
C LEU A 505 -14.21 -2.08 -7.47
N ILE A 506 -14.83 -2.30 -8.64
CA ILE A 506 -15.03 -1.25 -9.65
C ILE A 506 -15.93 -0.14 -9.10
N LEU A 507 -17.07 -0.52 -8.49
CA LEU A 507 -17.98 0.44 -7.88
C LEU A 507 -17.31 1.23 -6.76
N ALA A 508 -16.57 0.55 -5.87
CA ALA A 508 -15.85 1.20 -4.78
C ALA A 508 -14.81 2.21 -5.29
N THR A 509 -14.11 1.86 -6.37
CA THR A 509 -13.15 2.76 -7.02
C THR A 509 -13.85 4.01 -7.56
N PHE A 510 -14.96 3.83 -8.29
CA PHE A 510 -15.72 4.94 -8.86
C PHE A 510 -16.30 5.84 -7.75
N MET A 511 -17.01 5.27 -6.78
CA MET A 511 -17.63 6.02 -5.69
C MET A 511 -16.60 6.70 -4.79
N GLY A 512 -15.46 6.04 -4.51
CA GLY A 512 -14.35 6.64 -3.78
C GLY A 512 -13.76 7.85 -4.52
N THR A 513 -13.56 7.72 -5.83
CA THR A 513 -13.02 8.82 -6.65
C THR A 513 -13.97 10.03 -6.70
N CYS A 514 -15.25 9.79 -7.01
CA CYS A 514 -16.28 10.84 -7.00
C CYS A 514 -16.37 11.51 -5.63
N SER A 515 -16.31 10.72 -4.54
CA SER A 515 -16.29 11.26 -3.20
C SER A 515 -15.06 12.13 -2.94
N GLY A 516 -13.87 11.77 -3.40
CA GLY A 516 -12.65 12.55 -3.24
C GLY A 516 -12.74 13.92 -3.92
N PHE A 517 -13.22 13.96 -5.18
CA PHE A 517 -13.37 15.21 -5.94
C PHE A 517 -14.44 16.17 -5.42
N ILE A 518 -15.38 15.68 -4.59
CA ILE A 518 -16.38 16.53 -3.93
C ILE A 518 -15.90 16.94 -2.54
N VAL A 519 -15.42 15.97 -1.75
CA VAL A 519 -15.15 16.18 -0.33
C VAL A 519 -13.84 16.94 -0.09
N PHE A 520 -12.76 16.63 -0.81
CA PHE A 520 -11.47 17.28 -0.56
C PHE A 520 -11.48 18.78 -0.87
N PRO A 521 -11.97 19.23 -2.05
CA PRO A 521 -12.10 20.66 -2.30
C PRO A 521 -13.04 21.32 -1.31
N ARG A 522 -14.18 20.71 -0.97
CA ARG A 522 -15.11 21.25 0.04
C ARG A 522 -14.45 21.49 1.39
N VAL A 523 -13.63 20.54 1.85
CA VAL A 523 -12.88 20.69 3.11
C VAL A 523 -11.88 21.83 3.01
N LEU A 524 -11.12 21.93 1.92
CA LEU A 524 -10.07 22.95 1.76
C LEU A 524 -10.62 24.35 1.51
N TYR A 525 -11.74 24.48 0.81
CA TYR A 525 -12.45 25.76 0.68
C TYR A 525 -13.03 26.24 2.01
N HIS A 526 -13.34 25.33 2.93
CA HIS A 526 -13.80 25.71 4.27
C HIS A 526 -12.63 26.10 5.19
N TYR A 527 -11.63 25.23 5.34
CA TYR A 527 -10.54 25.41 6.30
C TYR A 527 -9.35 26.23 5.78
N GLY A 528 -9.15 26.29 4.46
CA GLY A 528 -7.96 26.83 3.81
C GLY A 528 -6.81 25.84 3.79
N ALA A 529 -6.18 25.63 2.63
CA ALA A 529 -5.01 24.75 2.52
C ALA A 529 -3.79 25.29 3.29
N GLU A 530 -3.57 26.62 3.32
CA GLU A 530 -2.42 27.22 4.02
C GLU A 530 -2.49 27.08 5.54
N ALA A 531 -3.70 26.97 6.10
CA ALA A 531 -3.93 26.91 7.54
C ALA A 531 -3.53 25.57 8.18
N GLY A 532 -3.34 24.50 7.39
CA GLY A 532 -3.02 23.19 7.97
C GLY A 532 -2.65 22.07 7.01
N ALA A 533 -2.95 22.19 5.70
CA ALA A 533 -2.79 21.09 4.74
C ALA A 533 -1.35 20.87 4.23
N VAL A 534 -0.35 21.03 5.12
CA VAL A 534 1.08 21.03 4.78
C VAL A 534 1.49 19.75 4.05
N GLY A 535 1.10 18.58 4.56
CA GLY A 535 1.50 17.30 3.95
C GLY A 535 0.97 17.11 2.52
N MET A 536 -0.23 17.62 2.24
CA MET A 536 -0.79 17.64 0.89
C MET A 536 -0.02 18.61 -0.01
N MET A 537 0.31 19.80 0.49
CA MET A 537 1.09 20.81 -0.23
C MET A 537 2.50 20.34 -0.56
N ASP A 538 3.12 19.50 0.29
CA ASP A 538 4.44 18.91 0.03
C ASP A 538 4.49 18.10 -1.27
N VAL A 539 3.35 17.53 -1.70
CA VAL A 539 3.26 16.82 -2.99
C VAL A 539 3.30 17.80 -4.15
N GLY A 540 2.60 18.93 -4.05
CA GLY A 540 2.66 20.02 -5.02
C GLY A 540 4.06 20.62 -5.10
N TRP A 541 4.67 20.92 -3.96
CA TRP A 541 6.02 21.47 -3.89
C TRP A 541 7.06 20.54 -4.52
N ASP A 542 7.06 19.25 -4.14
CA ASP A 542 7.96 18.26 -4.75
C ASP A 542 7.76 18.17 -6.27
N THR A 543 6.51 18.28 -6.73
CA THR A 543 6.17 18.18 -8.15
C THR A 543 6.74 19.34 -8.96
N PHE A 544 6.43 20.57 -8.57
CA PHE A 544 6.77 21.75 -9.36
C PHE A 544 8.18 22.28 -9.11
N ASN A 545 8.74 22.10 -7.91
CA ASN A 545 10.17 22.35 -7.68
C ASN A 545 11.03 21.39 -8.48
N ARG A 546 10.65 20.10 -8.57
CA ARG A 546 11.38 19.13 -9.41
C ARG A 546 11.28 19.49 -10.88
N LEU A 547 10.09 19.86 -11.37
CA LEU A 547 9.91 20.30 -12.76
C LEU A 547 10.77 21.54 -13.05
N SER A 548 10.71 22.56 -12.19
CA SER A 548 11.56 23.75 -12.26
C SER A 548 13.05 23.38 -12.32
N ALA A 549 13.51 22.50 -11.43
CA ALA A 549 14.90 22.05 -11.41
C ALA A 549 15.30 21.30 -12.69
N TRP A 550 14.43 20.47 -13.26
CA TRP A 550 14.70 19.77 -14.52
C TRP A 550 14.79 20.70 -15.73
N LEU A 551 14.01 21.78 -15.74
CA LEU A 551 14.01 22.78 -16.81
C LEU A 551 15.21 23.75 -16.71
N GLN A 552 15.50 24.25 -15.51
CA GLN A 552 16.56 25.24 -15.28
C GLN A 552 17.96 24.63 -15.25
N TYR A 553 18.09 23.40 -14.73
CA TYR A 553 19.37 22.72 -14.58
C TYR A 553 19.38 21.39 -15.34
N PRO A 554 19.41 21.38 -16.69
CA PRO A 554 19.35 20.14 -17.42
C PRO A 554 20.55 19.23 -17.15
N ARG A 555 20.30 17.97 -16.77
CA ARG A 555 21.32 17.01 -16.34
C ARG A 555 21.53 15.89 -17.39
N PRO A 556 22.77 15.41 -17.57
CA PRO A 556 23.03 14.20 -18.36
C PRO A 556 22.51 12.93 -17.66
N PRO A 557 22.48 11.77 -18.34
CA PRO A 557 22.24 10.48 -17.72
C PRO A 557 23.14 10.25 -16.49
N ASP A 558 22.58 9.74 -15.39
CA ASP A 558 23.33 9.41 -14.18
C ASP A 558 23.79 7.95 -14.21
N TRP A 559 24.94 7.71 -14.85
CA TRP A 559 25.50 6.37 -15.03
C TRP A 559 25.80 5.65 -13.70
N ILE A 560 26.15 6.40 -12.65
CA ILE A 560 26.43 5.82 -11.33
C ILE A 560 25.13 5.33 -10.71
N ALA A 561 24.10 6.18 -10.65
CA ALA A 561 22.78 5.77 -10.18
C ALA A 561 22.25 4.55 -10.95
N ASN A 562 22.40 4.56 -12.27
CA ASN A 562 21.94 3.49 -13.14
C ASN A 562 22.70 2.17 -12.90
N SER A 563 24.00 2.21 -12.55
CA SER A 563 24.74 0.98 -12.19
C SER A 563 24.23 0.35 -10.90
N PHE A 564 23.79 1.17 -9.92
CA PHE A 564 23.17 0.66 -8.69
C PHE A 564 21.76 0.11 -8.91
N LEU A 565 21.02 0.64 -9.90
CA LEU A 565 19.77 0.03 -10.35
C LEU A 565 20.04 -1.38 -10.90
N LEU A 566 21.01 -1.52 -11.79
CA LEU A 566 21.38 -2.83 -12.32
C LEU A 566 21.87 -3.78 -11.21
N ALA A 567 22.68 -3.28 -10.27
CA ALA A 567 23.15 -4.06 -9.12
C ALA A 567 21.99 -4.57 -8.25
N GLY A 568 20.98 -3.73 -7.99
CA GLY A 568 19.78 -4.14 -7.26
C GLY A 568 18.99 -5.24 -7.97
N MET A 569 18.89 -5.15 -9.30
CA MET A 569 18.25 -6.17 -10.13
C MET A 569 19.01 -7.50 -10.11
N LEU A 570 20.34 -7.45 -10.29
CA LEU A 570 21.22 -8.62 -10.24
C LEU A 570 21.17 -9.29 -8.86
N MET A 571 21.19 -8.52 -7.78
CA MET A 571 21.05 -9.04 -6.41
C MET A 571 19.73 -9.81 -6.25
N THR A 572 18.62 -9.27 -6.77
CA THR A 572 17.34 -10.00 -6.77
C THR A 572 17.44 -11.33 -7.52
N PHE A 573 18.09 -11.39 -8.68
CA PHE A 573 18.27 -12.64 -9.43
C PHE A 573 19.15 -13.64 -8.67
N ILE A 574 20.24 -13.17 -8.06
CA ILE A 574 21.12 -14.00 -7.22
C ILE A 574 20.34 -14.59 -6.04
N LEU A 575 19.61 -13.76 -5.28
CA LEU A 575 18.82 -14.21 -4.14
C LEU A 575 17.72 -15.20 -4.57
N THR A 576 17.07 -14.93 -5.70
CA THR A 576 16.07 -15.84 -6.28
C THR A 576 16.69 -17.19 -6.65
N PHE A 577 17.83 -17.18 -7.33
CA PHE A 577 18.55 -18.39 -7.73
C PHE A 577 19.02 -19.19 -6.52
N LEU A 578 19.62 -18.53 -5.52
CA LEU A 578 20.09 -19.18 -4.30
C LEU A 578 18.94 -19.82 -3.53
N ARG A 579 17.79 -19.13 -3.40
CA ARG A 579 16.60 -19.69 -2.76
C ARG A 579 15.99 -20.85 -3.54
N HIS A 580 16.10 -20.85 -4.87
CA HIS A 580 15.65 -21.96 -5.71
C HIS A 580 16.57 -23.19 -5.59
N LYS A 581 17.89 -22.97 -5.55
CA LYS A 581 18.90 -24.05 -5.49
C LYS A 581 19.07 -24.61 -4.07
N PHE A 582 19.00 -23.78 -3.04
CA PHE A 582 19.24 -24.14 -1.65
C PHE A 582 17.97 -23.88 -0.82
N LEU A 583 17.23 -24.93 -0.51
CA LEU A 583 15.98 -24.85 0.26
C LEU A 583 16.16 -24.27 1.68
N TRP A 584 17.37 -24.38 2.23
CA TRP A 584 17.73 -23.82 3.55
C TRP A 584 18.13 -22.34 3.51
N PHE A 585 18.26 -21.74 2.32
CA PHE A 585 18.70 -20.36 2.20
C PHE A 585 17.65 -19.40 2.78
N PRO A 586 18.00 -18.59 3.80
CA PRO A 586 17.01 -17.87 4.60
C PRO A 586 16.57 -16.55 3.96
N PHE A 587 17.33 -16.01 3.02
CA PHE A 587 17.12 -14.65 2.51
C PHE A 587 16.16 -14.57 1.34
N HIS A 588 15.24 -13.61 1.43
CA HIS A 588 14.16 -13.40 0.49
C HIS A 588 14.41 -12.15 -0.38
N PRO A 589 14.28 -12.24 -1.72
CA PRO A 589 14.53 -11.09 -2.62
C PRO A 589 13.61 -9.90 -2.34
N ALA A 590 12.33 -10.14 -2.05
CA ALA A 590 11.42 -9.07 -1.62
C ALA A 590 11.83 -8.36 -0.31
N GLY A 591 12.50 -9.06 0.61
CA GLY A 591 13.04 -8.43 1.81
C GLY A 591 14.16 -7.44 1.49
N TYR A 592 15.03 -7.77 0.51
CA TYR A 592 16.06 -6.85 0.01
C TYR A 592 15.45 -5.61 -0.68
N ALA A 593 14.42 -5.80 -1.52
CA ALA A 593 13.76 -4.70 -2.22
C ALA A 593 13.17 -3.66 -1.24
N LEU A 594 12.54 -4.13 -0.15
CA LEU A 594 11.93 -3.26 0.86
C LEU A 594 12.94 -2.66 1.81
N ALA A 595 13.99 -3.39 2.18
CA ALA A 595 15.06 -2.91 3.08
C ALA A 595 15.77 -1.66 2.54
N ASN A 596 15.73 -1.44 1.23
CA ASN A 596 16.26 -0.25 0.59
C ASN A 596 15.29 0.94 0.57
N GLY A 597 14.00 0.73 0.87
CA GLY A 597 13.01 1.80 1.04
C GLY A 597 13.17 2.58 2.34
N PHE A 598 12.57 3.77 2.38
CA PHE A 598 12.61 4.63 3.57
C PHE A 598 11.69 4.13 4.69
N GLY A 599 10.60 3.41 4.37
CA GLY A 599 9.68 2.91 5.39
C GLY A 599 10.37 2.12 6.49
N ILE A 600 11.27 1.20 6.13
CA ILE A 600 11.98 0.36 7.11
C ILE A 600 12.87 1.18 8.06
N ASP A 601 13.36 2.38 7.68
CA ASP A 601 14.09 3.23 8.63
C ASP A 601 13.25 3.57 9.87
N ASP A 602 11.93 3.70 9.72
CA ASP A 602 11.01 4.08 10.79
C ASP A 602 10.64 2.90 11.71
N TYR A 603 10.64 1.66 11.20
CA TYR A 603 10.15 0.48 11.94
C TYR A 603 11.05 -0.77 11.91
N TRP A 604 12.34 -0.63 11.58
CA TRP A 604 13.31 -1.74 11.56
C TRP A 604 13.35 -2.53 12.89
N PHE A 605 13.27 -1.82 14.02
CA PHE A 605 13.34 -2.44 15.34
C PHE A 605 12.07 -3.23 15.67
N THR A 606 10.92 -2.73 15.23
CA THR A 606 9.65 -3.46 15.36
C THR A 606 9.70 -4.76 14.53
N ILE A 607 10.27 -4.71 13.32
CA ILE A 607 10.46 -5.92 12.51
C ILE A 607 11.32 -6.93 13.27
N PHE A 608 12.48 -6.47 13.74
CA PHE A 608 13.41 -7.29 14.51
C PHE A 608 12.74 -7.96 15.71
N LEU A 609 12.05 -7.18 16.55
CA LEU A 609 11.40 -7.66 17.76
C LEU A 609 10.32 -8.70 17.44
N ALA A 610 9.45 -8.44 16.47
CA ALA A 610 8.41 -9.38 16.09
C ALA A 610 8.98 -10.66 15.46
N SER A 611 10.04 -10.55 14.64
CA SER A 611 10.76 -11.72 14.11
C SER A 611 11.39 -12.55 15.22
N LEU A 612 12.01 -11.91 16.21
CA LEU A 612 12.62 -12.57 17.36
C LEU A 612 11.56 -13.31 18.18
N ILE A 613 10.45 -12.64 18.53
CA ILE A 613 9.35 -13.26 19.27
C ILE A 613 8.78 -14.46 18.47
N LYS A 614 8.54 -14.29 17.17
CA LYS A 614 8.05 -15.36 16.30
C LYS A 614 9.00 -16.55 16.24
N TRP A 615 10.31 -16.29 16.13
CA TRP A 615 11.32 -17.34 16.14
C TRP A 615 11.34 -18.11 17.47
N VAL A 616 11.24 -17.43 18.61
CA VAL A 616 11.14 -18.07 19.94
C VAL A 616 9.86 -18.91 20.05
N VAL A 617 8.70 -18.36 19.67
CA VAL A 617 7.42 -19.08 19.73
C VAL A 617 7.43 -20.32 18.84
N LEU A 618 7.97 -20.23 17.63
CA LEU A 618 8.06 -21.36 16.71
C LEU A 618 9.08 -22.41 17.15
N SER A 619 10.23 -22.00 17.69
CA SER A 619 11.28 -22.93 18.13
C SER A 619 10.90 -23.69 19.39
N GLN A 620 10.24 -23.04 20.36
CA GLN A 620 9.89 -23.67 21.63
C GLN A 620 8.50 -24.35 21.61
N GLY A 621 7.51 -23.75 20.94
CA GLY A 621 6.11 -24.20 21.01
C GLY A 621 5.51 -24.66 19.68
N GLY A 622 6.27 -24.58 18.59
CA GLY A 622 5.85 -25.00 17.26
C GLY A 622 4.61 -24.28 16.73
N ALA A 623 3.95 -24.90 15.75
CA ALA A 623 2.79 -24.32 15.07
C ALA A 623 1.57 -24.12 16.00
N ARG A 624 1.44 -24.90 17.07
CA ARG A 624 0.32 -24.78 18.02
C ARG A 624 0.47 -23.52 18.87
N ALA A 625 1.66 -23.24 19.39
CA ALA A 625 1.93 -22.02 20.13
C ALA A 625 1.76 -20.78 19.24
N TYR A 626 2.25 -20.84 17.99
CA TYR A 626 2.02 -19.78 17.00
C TYR A 626 0.53 -19.49 16.82
N ARG A 627 -0.31 -20.50 16.53
CA ARG A 627 -1.76 -20.30 16.37
C ARG A 627 -2.43 -19.72 17.62
N ARG A 628 -2.04 -20.16 18.81
CA ARG A 628 -2.59 -19.62 20.07
C ARG A 628 -2.19 -18.17 20.31
N SER A 629 -0.95 -17.81 19.97
CA SER A 629 -0.44 -16.44 20.13
C SER A 629 -1.03 -15.44 19.13
N LEU A 630 -1.61 -15.90 17.99
CA LEU A 630 -2.22 -15.01 16.99
C LEU A 630 -3.30 -14.11 17.60
N SER A 631 -4.12 -14.64 18.52
CA SER A 631 -5.15 -13.83 19.18
C SER A 631 -4.55 -12.64 19.93
N PHE A 632 -3.40 -12.79 20.59
CA PHE A 632 -2.71 -11.69 21.25
C PHE A 632 -2.26 -10.62 20.25
N PHE A 633 -1.63 -11.02 19.14
CA PHE A 633 -1.17 -10.05 18.14
C PHE A 633 -2.31 -9.40 17.35
N PHE A 634 -3.43 -10.10 17.13
CA PHE A 634 -4.65 -9.48 16.62
C PHE A 634 -5.21 -8.45 17.60
N GLY A 635 -5.23 -8.77 18.90
CA GLY A 635 -5.57 -7.83 19.97
C GLY A 635 -4.68 -6.60 19.93
N LEU A 636 -3.37 -6.80 19.77
CA LEU A 636 -2.37 -5.74 19.68
C LEU A 636 -2.60 -4.78 18.50
N ILE A 637 -2.92 -5.33 17.31
CA ILE A 637 -3.27 -4.52 16.12
C ILE A 637 -4.55 -3.74 16.36
N VAL A 638 -5.60 -4.41 16.81
CA VAL A 638 -6.91 -3.78 17.01
C VAL A 638 -6.84 -2.73 18.12
N GLY A 639 -6.14 -2.97 19.23
CA GLY A 639 -5.98 -2.00 20.31
C GLY A 639 -5.37 -0.69 19.85
N ASP A 640 -4.20 -0.76 19.19
CA ASP A 640 -3.51 0.42 18.65
C ASP A 640 -4.39 1.14 17.61
N TYR A 641 -4.98 0.40 16.66
CA TYR A 641 -5.85 0.98 15.62
C TYR A 641 -7.08 1.67 16.18
N ILE A 642 -7.76 1.05 17.15
CA ILE A 642 -8.99 1.63 17.71
C ILE A 642 -8.68 2.90 18.46
N LEU A 643 -7.64 2.93 19.31
CA LEU A 643 -7.29 4.12 20.07
C LEU A 643 -6.75 5.23 19.16
N ALA A 644 -5.92 4.91 18.16
CA ALA A 644 -5.45 5.87 17.17
C ALA A 644 -6.62 6.54 16.41
N CYS A 645 -7.56 5.73 15.93
CA CYS A 645 -8.77 6.21 15.28
C CYS A 645 -9.67 7.01 16.24
N SER A 646 -9.82 6.60 17.49
CA SER A 646 -10.62 7.33 18.48
C SER A 646 -10.05 8.73 18.77
N TRP A 647 -8.73 8.86 18.93
CA TRP A 647 -8.08 10.17 19.12
C TRP A 647 -8.24 11.06 17.87
N ALA A 648 -8.06 10.49 16.67
CA ALA A 648 -8.30 11.20 15.43
C ALA A 648 -9.77 11.64 15.26
N LEU A 649 -10.73 10.77 15.59
CA LEU A 649 -12.15 11.13 15.55
C LEU A 649 -12.48 12.21 16.58
N LEU A 650 -11.88 12.16 17.76
CA LEU A 650 -12.04 13.21 18.78
C LEU A 650 -11.48 14.56 18.30
N SER A 651 -10.38 14.55 17.53
CA SER A 651 -9.87 15.78 16.91
C SER A 651 -10.87 16.39 15.92
N VAL A 652 -11.64 15.54 15.22
CA VAL A 652 -12.75 15.99 14.37
C VAL A 652 -13.88 16.61 15.17
N ILE A 653 -14.36 15.90 16.19
CA ILE A 653 -15.52 16.32 16.95
C ILE A 653 -15.25 17.62 17.71
N LEU A 654 -14.04 17.77 18.27
CA LEU A 654 -13.66 18.93 19.07
C LEU A 654 -13.00 20.05 18.25
N ASN A 655 -12.79 19.84 16.94
CA ASN A 655 -12.10 20.76 16.04
C ASN A 655 -10.76 21.29 16.59
N ARG A 656 -9.97 20.41 17.21
CA ARG A 656 -8.66 20.74 17.79
C ARG A 656 -7.70 19.55 17.69
N PRO A 657 -6.39 19.77 17.55
CA PRO A 657 -5.43 18.67 17.44
C PRO A 657 -5.42 17.83 18.71
N MET A 658 -5.52 16.52 18.55
CA MET A 658 -5.41 15.51 19.62
C MET A 658 -4.08 14.77 19.53
N TYR A 659 -3.80 13.94 20.53
CA TYR A 659 -2.65 13.03 20.52
C TYR A 659 -2.60 12.21 19.23
N THR A 660 -1.40 12.12 18.65
CA THR A 660 -1.15 11.39 17.41
C THR A 660 -0.31 10.17 17.71
N VAL A 661 -0.85 9.01 17.33
CA VAL A 661 -0.21 7.74 17.66
C VAL A 661 1.04 7.51 16.81
N TRP A 662 1.22 8.12 15.63
CA TRP A 662 2.29 7.69 14.72
C TRP A 662 3.35 8.74 14.33
N ARG A 663 3.37 9.93 14.94
CA ARG A 663 4.45 10.92 14.73
C ARG A 663 5.72 10.60 15.53
#